data_AF-A0A2Z6LNW2-F1
#
_entry.id   AF-A0A2Z6LNW2-F1
#
_cell.length_a   1.000
_cell.length_b   1.000
_cell.length_c   1.000
_cell.angle_alpha   90.00
_cell.angle_beta   90.00
_cell.angle_gamma   90.00
#
_symmetry.space_group_name_H-M   'P 1'
#
loop_
_entity.id
_entity.type
_entity.pdbx_description
1 polymer ?
#
loop_
_entity_poly.entity_id
_entity_poly.type
_entity_poly.pdbx_seq_one_letter_code
_entity_poly.pdbx_strand_id
1 'polypeptide(L)'
;MKPVMMCDSSMLLYLPDDVFAIVSKSFTPRDICNLSLCCKSLNALVSSEKIWLTQCEVLGIVPHKDLVEWRKGVSCYKALCRFLLKVQPLIGIWVHQNPELGNVVYVMPGFVSVVGCRIIPQELGPLGMEEGPILWASVFEVVADFDGSAMFFLHGREKGIDYIYPGSAKSIDKSCNILLLEVEPEQNKNVSTLLQSKSFVYQSGLELSRKVGRSNSDICRSKIVMGNEGNVTFSKLAFSDRRKLLEVTTSQVRQKVLDTVIGPLFPRLRDDEENFQKDLVLLRERRLLLSRIYKLSSSEIDYKENSCEVVGITQLDLDDDLSRVVPDSLAGEEDGDTQRIKRKGIHRYFWNSLKHILGRSNSINDSHSASKKLTTSGEIRHARLQEFLKLGNTIRLTLNASNVKLSSYRAWPNMHDSRFALYKLPLRVPGADQEYAGLWGGAFGWPPGKPSEDKPGKALFFLLLSYEEFQGQQLLIATKILEGTHYVLHPNGSAMFIANINEPSSEPFPWNTDADSLPVNIKHAFTGEGIASGYGFRYPGSKPGSLFVFQNGVIAFIWKESGAVLTLQRLNLQDLLKKGERIPSLPPIANFSYLTKSYSNVFAGFPTSSNSLSSPRFALTLTCSFFHFEISPQSMHILIAL
;
A
#
# COMPACT_ATOMS: atom_id res chain seq x y z
N MET A 1 71.24 -5.68 8.86
CA MET A 1 69.80 -5.42 9.12
C MET A 1 69.21 -4.61 7.99
N LYS A 2 68.12 -5.07 7.37
CA LYS A 2 67.21 -4.22 6.58
C LYS A 2 65.91 -4.11 7.36
N PRO A 3 65.28 -2.93 7.51
CA PRO A 3 63.95 -2.85 8.06
C PRO A 3 62.97 -3.49 7.07
N VAL A 4 62.41 -4.64 7.43
CA VAL A 4 61.26 -5.20 6.71
C VAL A 4 60.07 -4.34 7.10
N MET A 5 59.68 -3.43 6.21
CA MET A 5 58.43 -2.69 6.36
C MET A 5 57.28 -3.65 6.09
N MET A 6 56.88 -4.41 7.11
CA MET A 6 55.63 -5.17 7.06
C MET A 6 54.48 -4.17 6.98
N CYS A 7 53.89 -4.06 5.79
CA CYS A 7 52.63 -3.35 5.61
C CYS A 7 51.55 -4.19 6.29
N ASP A 8 51.19 -3.81 7.51
CA ASP A 8 50.30 -4.56 8.38
C ASP A 8 48.86 -4.51 7.85
N SER A 9 48.55 -5.38 6.88
CA SER A 9 47.23 -5.54 6.24
C SER A 9 46.16 -6.09 7.19
N SER A 10 46.49 -6.21 8.48
CA SER A 10 45.64 -6.60 9.59
C SER A 10 44.78 -5.45 10.16
N MET A 11 45.12 -4.18 9.86
CA MET A 11 44.47 -3.00 10.47
C MET A 11 42.93 -3.02 10.46
N LEU A 12 42.31 -3.52 9.38
CA LEU A 12 40.85 -3.56 9.24
C LEU A 12 40.17 -4.56 10.20
N LEU A 13 40.90 -5.58 10.67
CA LEU A 13 40.41 -6.57 11.66
C LEU A 13 40.57 -6.11 13.11
N TYR A 14 41.37 -5.07 13.35
CA TYR A 14 41.60 -4.46 14.65
C TYR A 14 40.83 -3.14 14.85
N LEU A 15 39.98 -2.75 13.89
CA LEU A 15 39.09 -1.60 14.05
C LEU A 15 38.06 -1.87 15.15
N PRO A 16 37.85 -0.95 16.11
CA PRO A 16 36.73 -1.03 17.03
C PRO A 16 35.39 -1.03 16.28
N ASP A 17 34.39 -1.75 16.82
CA ASP A 17 33.03 -1.83 16.26
C ASP A 17 32.45 -0.48 15.84
N ASP A 18 32.68 0.57 16.62
CA ASP A 18 32.17 1.92 16.34
C ASP A 18 32.80 2.53 15.08
N VAL A 19 34.11 2.31 14.87
CA VAL A 19 34.81 2.76 13.66
C VAL A 19 34.37 1.93 12.47
N PHE A 20 34.24 0.62 12.63
CA PHE A 20 33.75 -0.24 11.55
C PHE A 20 32.28 0.02 11.20
N ALA A 21 31.43 0.39 12.17
CA ALA A 21 30.07 0.83 11.91
C ALA A 21 30.03 2.11 11.05
N ILE A 22 30.90 3.09 11.31
CA ILE A 22 31.06 4.28 10.44
C ILE A 22 31.47 3.87 9.02
N VAL A 23 32.48 3.01 8.87
CA VAL A 23 32.91 2.48 7.56
C VAL A 23 31.78 1.71 6.86
N SER A 24 30.92 1.02 7.62
CA SER A 24 29.79 0.25 7.09
C SER A 24 28.79 1.12 6.32
N LYS A 25 28.69 2.42 6.62
CA LYS A 25 27.78 3.36 5.93
C LYS A 25 28.03 3.44 4.42
N SER A 26 29.25 3.15 3.98
CA SER A 26 29.66 3.15 2.57
C SER A 26 29.37 1.82 1.83
N PHE A 27 28.95 0.78 2.55
CA PHE A 27 28.63 -0.54 1.99
C PHE A 27 27.13 -0.76 1.95
N THR A 28 26.64 -1.57 1.00
CA THR A 28 25.27 -2.06 1.09
C THR A 28 25.18 -3.20 2.10
N PRO A 29 23.99 -3.48 2.68
CA PRO A 29 23.79 -4.66 3.53
C PRO A 29 24.13 -6.01 2.86
N ARG A 30 24.12 -6.07 1.52
CA ARG A 30 24.59 -7.26 0.77
C ARG A 30 26.10 -7.39 0.85
N ASP A 31 26.83 -6.29 0.71
CA ASP A 31 28.29 -6.28 0.76
C ASP A 31 28.77 -6.64 2.17
N ILE A 32 28.08 -6.16 3.20
CA ILE A 32 28.32 -6.54 4.60
C ILE A 32 28.09 -8.04 4.82
N CYS A 33 27.02 -8.63 4.27
CA CYS A 33 26.86 -10.08 4.24
C CYS A 33 28.00 -10.79 3.50
N ASN A 34 28.49 -10.25 2.38
CA ASN A 34 29.64 -10.82 1.67
C ASN A 34 30.94 -10.75 2.51
N LEU A 35 31.19 -9.65 3.22
CA LEU A 35 32.33 -9.51 4.15
C LEU A 35 32.31 -10.58 5.25
N SER A 36 31.13 -10.96 5.76
CA SER A 36 31.01 -12.03 6.76
C SER A 36 31.44 -13.41 6.24
N LEU A 37 31.52 -13.61 4.92
CA LEU A 37 31.98 -14.86 4.31
C LEU A 37 33.51 -14.88 4.09
N CYS A 38 34.20 -13.73 4.22
CA CYS A 38 35.62 -13.63 3.90
C CYS A 38 36.54 -14.29 4.95
N CYS A 39 36.27 -14.11 6.24
CA CYS A 39 37.02 -14.77 7.31
C CYS A 39 36.25 -14.79 8.65
N LYS A 40 36.71 -15.59 9.61
CA LYS A 40 36.09 -15.71 10.95
C LYS A 40 36.02 -14.37 11.70
N SER A 41 37.08 -13.56 11.63
CA SER A 41 37.14 -12.26 12.31
C SER A 41 36.13 -11.25 11.72
N LEU A 42 36.00 -11.20 10.39
CA LEU A 42 34.98 -10.37 9.73
C LEU A 42 33.56 -10.89 10.00
N ASN A 43 33.36 -12.20 10.10
CA ASN A 43 32.07 -12.77 10.48
C ASN A 43 31.66 -12.36 11.92
N ALA A 44 32.61 -12.40 12.86
CA ALA A 44 32.40 -11.94 14.24
C ALA A 44 32.09 -10.44 14.26
N LEU A 45 32.89 -9.62 13.57
CA LEU A 45 32.68 -8.17 13.46
C LEU A 45 31.31 -7.84 12.86
N VAL A 46 30.95 -8.43 11.72
CA VAL A 46 29.63 -8.29 11.06
C VAL A 46 28.47 -8.85 11.91
N SER A 47 28.73 -9.61 12.96
CA SER A 47 27.68 -10.02 13.92
C SER A 47 27.33 -8.94 14.94
N SER A 48 28.08 -7.83 15.00
CA SER A 48 27.82 -6.69 15.89
C SER A 48 26.51 -5.97 15.56
N GLU A 49 25.68 -5.77 16.58
CA GLU A 49 24.40 -5.03 16.49
C GLU A 49 24.60 -3.57 16.04
N LYS A 50 25.74 -2.95 16.37
CA LYS A 50 26.06 -1.56 16.00
C LYS A 50 26.06 -1.34 14.48
N ILE A 51 26.67 -2.26 13.75
CA ILE A 51 26.74 -2.23 12.28
C ILE A 51 25.33 -2.27 11.69
N TRP A 52 24.49 -3.20 12.16
CA TRP A 52 23.15 -3.36 11.61
C TRP A 52 22.19 -2.24 12.00
N LEU A 53 22.36 -1.63 13.18
CA LEU A 53 21.67 -0.38 13.53
C LEU A 53 22.06 0.72 12.54
N THR A 54 23.36 0.93 12.30
CA THR A 54 23.83 1.89 11.30
C THR A 54 23.32 1.59 9.87
N GLN A 55 23.23 0.32 9.48
CA GLN A 55 22.59 -0.04 8.21
C GLN A 55 21.09 0.30 8.18
N CYS A 56 20.37 0.19 9.30
CA CYS A 56 18.98 0.63 9.38
C CYS A 56 18.85 2.16 9.27
N GLU A 57 19.79 2.93 9.86
CA GLU A 57 19.84 4.39 9.72
C GLU A 57 20.04 4.82 8.26
N VAL A 58 20.98 4.18 7.55
CA VAL A 58 21.30 4.48 6.14
C VAL A 58 20.10 4.24 5.20
N LEU A 59 19.17 3.36 5.57
CA LEU A 59 17.94 3.15 4.79
C LEU A 59 16.93 4.32 4.92
N GLY A 60 17.06 5.16 5.95
CA GLY A 60 16.26 6.38 6.14
C GLY A 60 14.75 6.17 6.32
N ILE A 61 14.29 4.94 6.60
CA ILE A 61 12.86 4.60 6.63
C ILE A 61 12.16 5.14 7.90
N VAL A 62 12.84 5.11 9.04
CA VAL A 62 12.38 5.63 10.33
C VAL A 62 13.56 6.26 11.07
N PRO A 63 13.33 7.27 11.93
CA PRO A 63 14.40 7.92 12.68
C PRO A 63 15.05 6.99 13.71
N HIS A 64 16.28 7.28 14.11
CA HIS A 64 17.08 6.47 15.05
C HIS A 64 16.31 6.09 16.34
N LYS A 65 15.60 7.06 16.95
CA LYS A 65 14.80 6.83 18.17
C LYS A 65 13.75 5.72 17.97
N ASP A 66 13.15 5.63 16.80
CA ASP A 66 12.13 4.62 16.49
C ASP A 66 12.77 3.28 16.11
N LEU A 67 13.98 3.26 15.52
CA LEU A 67 14.75 2.02 15.30
C LEU A 67 15.03 1.27 16.61
N VAL A 68 15.35 1.99 17.69
CA VAL A 68 15.58 1.41 19.02
C VAL A 68 14.30 0.77 19.58
N GLU A 69 13.13 1.36 19.31
CA GLU A 69 11.85 0.77 19.70
C GLU A 69 11.45 -0.42 18.82
N TRP A 70 11.67 -0.33 17.50
CA TRP A 70 11.40 -1.42 16.56
C TRP A 70 12.29 -2.64 16.82
N ARG A 71 13.53 -2.43 17.28
CA ARG A 71 14.46 -3.49 17.70
C ARG A 71 13.88 -4.40 18.77
N LYS A 72 13.02 -3.89 19.66
CA LYS A 72 12.36 -4.69 20.72
C LYS A 72 11.35 -5.70 20.15
N GLY A 73 10.89 -5.52 18.91
CA GLY A 73 10.00 -6.47 18.24
C GLY A 73 10.71 -7.67 17.59
N VAL A 74 11.97 -7.51 17.16
CA VAL A 74 12.70 -8.53 16.38
C VAL A 74 13.89 -9.11 17.14
N SER A 75 14.44 -10.20 16.64
CA SER A 75 15.61 -10.88 17.22
C SER A 75 16.87 -10.01 17.30
N CYS A 76 17.17 -9.24 16.26
CA CYS A 76 18.37 -8.39 16.13
C CYS A 76 18.18 -7.25 15.13
N TYR A 77 19.07 -6.25 15.12
CA TYR A 77 19.07 -5.21 14.07
C TYR A 77 19.34 -5.79 12.68
N LYS A 78 20.02 -6.94 12.56
CA LYS A 78 20.16 -7.65 11.27
C LYS A 78 18.81 -8.13 10.72
N ALA A 79 17.94 -8.63 11.59
CA ALA A 79 16.55 -8.99 11.24
C ALA A 79 15.73 -7.73 10.89
N LEU A 80 15.89 -6.64 11.64
CA LEU A 80 15.25 -5.36 11.32
C LEU A 80 15.70 -4.84 9.94
N CYS A 81 17.00 -4.80 9.67
CA CYS A 81 17.59 -4.36 8.41
C CYS A 81 17.08 -5.22 7.22
N ARG A 82 17.03 -6.55 7.39
CA ARG A 82 16.46 -7.49 6.41
C ARG A 82 15.00 -7.14 6.07
N PHE A 83 14.19 -6.83 7.07
CA PHE A 83 12.80 -6.40 6.88
C PHE A 83 12.72 -5.05 6.16
N LEU A 84 13.42 -4.03 6.68
CA LEU A 84 13.46 -2.67 6.14
C LEU A 84 13.88 -2.65 4.66
N LEU A 85 14.94 -3.38 4.30
CA LEU A 85 15.39 -3.58 2.91
C LEU A 85 14.31 -4.18 2.01
N LYS A 86 13.51 -5.12 2.52
CA LYS A 86 12.44 -5.78 1.77
C LYS A 86 11.25 -4.84 1.55
N VAL A 87 10.95 -3.95 2.50
CA VAL A 87 9.76 -3.07 2.43
C VAL A 87 10.06 -1.64 1.95
N GLN A 88 11.31 -1.18 1.93
CA GLN A 88 11.71 0.14 1.40
C GLN A 88 11.06 0.48 0.05
N PRO A 89 11.01 -0.43 -0.95
CA PRO A 89 10.43 -0.11 -2.25
C PRO A 89 8.92 0.12 -2.22
N LEU A 90 8.23 -0.37 -1.18
CA LEU A 90 6.80 -0.17 -0.99
C LEU A 90 6.45 1.26 -0.54
N ILE A 91 7.37 1.98 0.10
CA ILE A 91 7.08 3.30 0.70
C ILE A 91 6.83 4.35 -0.38
N GLY A 92 5.86 5.23 -0.13
CA GLY A 92 5.47 6.32 -1.03
C GLY A 92 4.00 6.31 -1.41
N ILE A 93 3.62 7.14 -2.38
CA ILE A 93 2.24 7.25 -2.87
C ILE A 93 1.98 6.24 -3.98
N TRP A 94 0.86 5.55 -3.86
CA TRP A 94 0.31 4.64 -4.84
C TRP A 94 -1.10 5.08 -5.23
N VAL A 95 -1.48 4.80 -6.47
CA VAL A 95 -2.76 5.21 -7.03
C VAL A 95 -3.43 4.06 -7.79
N HIS A 96 -4.76 4.13 -7.88
CA HIS A 96 -5.58 3.27 -8.72
C HIS A 96 -6.42 4.09 -9.71
N GLN A 97 -7.08 3.43 -10.66
CA GLN A 97 -7.55 4.06 -11.90
C GLN A 97 -8.82 4.92 -11.74
N ASN A 98 -8.85 6.01 -12.51
CA ASN A 98 -9.99 6.88 -12.81
C ASN A 98 -11.26 6.16 -13.31
N PRO A 99 -12.46 6.78 -13.15
CA PRO A 99 -12.68 8.16 -12.71
C PRO A 99 -13.15 8.26 -11.25
N GLU A 100 -12.54 7.49 -10.35
CA GLU A 100 -13.06 7.33 -8.98
C GLU A 100 -12.28 8.21 -7.98
N LEU A 101 -13.04 8.82 -7.05
CA LEU A 101 -12.53 9.59 -5.93
C LEU A 101 -11.91 8.64 -4.88
N GLY A 102 -10.84 9.06 -4.21
CA GLY A 102 -10.27 8.30 -3.09
C GLY A 102 -9.34 7.16 -3.51
N ASN A 103 -8.79 7.26 -4.72
CA ASN A 103 -7.89 6.27 -5.32
C ASN A 103 -6.44 6.29 -4.79
N VAL A 104 -6.14 7.11 -3.78
CA VAL A 104 -4.79 7.39 -3.31
C VAL A 104 -4.48 6.56 -2.06
N VAL A 105 -3.43 5.74 -2.13
CA VAL A 105 -2.94 4.92 -1.02
C VAL A 105 -1.51 5.34 -0.72
N TYR A 106 -1.27 5.93 0.45
CA TYR A 106 0.07 6.23 0.94
C TYR A 106 0.58 5.07 1.79
N VAL A 107 1.77 4.57 1.47
CA VAL A 107 2.43 3.49 2.23
C VAL A 107 3.50 4.10 3.11
N MET A 108 3.35 3.93 4.42
CA MET A 108 4.20 4.53 5.46
C MET A 108 4.62 3.53 6.54
N PRO A 109 5.67 3.84 7.35
CA PRO A 109 6.06 3.03 8.49
C PRO A 109 4.97 2.96 9.58
N GLY A 110 4.73 1.76 10.09
CA GLY A 110 3.88 1.46 11.25
C GLY A 110 4.69 1.29 12.53
N PHE A 111 4.57 0.12 13.16
CA PHE A 111 5.51 -0.36 14.18
C PHE A 111 5.98 -1.77 13.81
N VAL A 112 7.26 -1.89 13.42
CA VAL A 112 7.81 -3.15 12.87
C VAL A 112 6.97 -3.64 11.66
N SER A 113 6.36 -2.69 10.96
CA SER A 113 5.46 -2.91 9.84
C SER A 113 5.48 -1.72 8.86
N VAL A 114 4.94 -1.92 7.65
CA VAL A 114 4.52 -0.83 6.76
C VAL A 114 3.03 -0.97 6.46
N VAL A 115 2.33 0.16 6.45
CA VAL A 115 0.86 0.23 6.36
C VAL A 115 0.49 1.01 5.11
N GLY A 116 -0.39 0.46 4.27
CA GLY A 116 -1.02 1.18 3.17
C GLY A 116 -2.30 1.86 3.65
N CYS A 117 -2.31 3.18 3.70
CA CYS A 117 -3.43 4.02 4.12
C CYS A 117 -4.09 4.69 2.92
N ARG A 118 -5.35 4.38 2.64
CA ARG A 118 -6.16 5.08 1.64
C ARG A 118 -6.60 6.43 2.20
N ILE A 119 -6.24 7.52 1.53
CA ILE A 119 -6.70 8.87 1.87
C ILE A 119 -8.11 9.05 1.32
N ILE A 120 -9.03 9.53 2.15
CA ILE A 120 -10.43 9.67 1.79
C ILE A 120 -10.72 11.07 1.21
N PRO A 121 -11.51 11.17 0.14
CA PRO A 121 -12.03 12.43 -0.37
C PRO A 121 -12.94 13.07 0.67
N GLN A 122 -12.59 14.28 1.08
CA GLN A 122 -13.33 15.05 2.07
C GLN A 122 -13.28 16.54 1.77
N GLU A 123 -14.25 17.26 2.30
CA GLU A 123 -14.14 18.69 2.50
C GLU A 123 -13.29 18.99 3.75
N LEU A 124 -12.55 20.09 3.72
CA LEU A 124 -11.89 20.64 4.90
C LEU A 124 -12.93 21.25 5.82
N GLY A 125 -12.90 20.84 7.10
CA GLY A 125 -13.70 21.44 8.17
C GLY A 125 -13.13 22.79 8.65
N PRO A 126 -13.74 23.40 9.68
CA PRO A 126 -13.35 24.73 10.19
C PRO A 126 -11.93 24.77 10.77
N LEU A 127 -11.32 23.64 11.11
CA LEU A 127 -9.91 23.56 11.52
C LEU A 127 -8.92 23.61 10.35
N GLY A 128 -9.40 23.62 9.10
CA GLY A 128 -8.55 23.62 7.92
C GLY A 128 -7.75 22.32 7.76
N MET A 129 -6.53 22.42 7.22
CA MET A 129 -5.70 21.28 6.84
C MET A 129 -4.61 20.93 7.87
N GLU A 130 -4.18 21.89 8.69
CA GLU A 130 -3.05 21.72 9.62
C GLU A 130 -3.49 21.20 11.00
N GLU A 131 -4.65 21.67 11.45
CA GLU A 131 -5.31 21.28 12.71
C GLU A 131 -6.44 20.27 12.48
N GLY A 132 -7.06 20.25 11.28
CA GLY A 132 -8.17 19.37 10.96
C GLY A 132 -7.73 17.93 10.66
N PRO A 133 -8.44 16.90 11.17
CA PRO A 133 -8.13 15.51 10.88
C PRO A 133 -8.44 15.17 9.42
N ILE A 134 -7.50 14.49 8.74
CA ILE A 134 -7.79 13.81 7.48
C ILE A 134 -8.35 12.41 7.75
N LEU A 135 -9.39 12.05 7.00
CA LEU A 135 -10.03 10.75 7.03
C LEU A 135 -9.19 9.76 6.20
N TRP A 136 -8.94 8.57 6.76
CA TRP A 136 -8.17 7.53 6.08
C TRP A 136 -8.66 6.12 6.41
N ALA A 137 -8.44 5.16 5.51
CA ALA A 137 -8.80 3.76 5.70
C ALA A 137 -7.59 2.82 5.52
N SER A 138 -7.54 1.74 6.29
CA SER A 138 -6.48 0.74 6.18
C SER A 138 -6.68 -0.17 4.96
N VAL A 139 -5.70 -0.27 4.06
CA VAL A 139 -5.75 -1.13 2.87
C VAL A 139 -5.02 -2.44 3.09
N PHE A 140 -3.76 -2.38 3.52
CA PHE A 140 -2.95 -3.55 3.81
C PHE A 140 -1.87 -3.21 4.85
N GLU A 141 -1.34 -4.24 5.49
CA GLU A 141 -0.20 -4.16 6.40
C GLU A 141 0.82 -5.26 6.05
N VAL A 142 2.11 -4.91 6.03
CA VAL A 142 3.22 -5.87 5.93
C VAL A 142 4.01 -5.79 7.23
N VAL A 143 4.01 -6.87 8.01
CA VAL A 143 4.60 -6.92 9.38
C VAL A 143 5.83 -7.82 9.38
N ALA A 144 6.87 -7.47 10.13
CA ALA A 144 8.03 -8.34 10.33
C ALA A 144 7.75 -9.38 11.43
N ASP A 145 7.96 -10.67 11.14
CA ASP A 145 8.11 -11.70 12.17
C ASP A 145 9.45 -11.52 12.91
N PHE A 146 9.70 -12.33 13.93
CA PHE A 146 10.87 -12.24 14.81
C PHE A 146 12.23 -12.35 14.09
N ASP A 147 12.30 -13.03 12.94
CA ASP A 147 13.51 -13.21 12.11
C ASP A 147 13.67 -12.14 11.01
N GLY A 148 12.75 -11.17 10.94
CA GLY A 148 12.69 -10.15 9.87
C GLY A 148 12.04 -10.64 8.58
N SER A 149 11.43 -11.83 8.54
CA SER A 149 10.59 -12.26 7.42
C SER A 149 9.28 -11.45 7.41
N ALA A 150 8.78 -11.14 6.21
CA ALA A 150 7.61 -10.30 6.03
C ALA A 150 6.31 -11.12 5.89
N MET A 151 5.36 -10.87 6.79
CA MET A 151 3.98 -11.37 6.78
C MET A 151 3.09 -10.31 6.12
N PHE A 152 2.14 -10.70 5.27
CA PHE A 152 1.21 -9.76 4.61
C PHE A 152 -0.23 -9.98 5.10
N PHE A 153 -0.92 -8.88 5.36
CA PHE A 153 -2.33 -8.83 5.71
C PHE A 153 -3.03 -7.82 4.81
N LEU A 154 -4.02 -8.27 4.04
CA LEU A 154 -4.98 -7.36 3.42
C LEU A 154 -6.04 -7.00 4.46
N HIS A 155 -6.58 -5.78 4.41
CA HIS A 155 -7.64 -5.28 5.28
C HIS A 155 -8.93 -5.08 4.49
N GLY A 156 -10.08 -5.31 5.11
CA GLY A 156 -11.37 -4.97 4.54
C GLY A 156 -12.54 -5.17 5.50
N ARG A 157 -13.68 -4.55 5.19
CA ARG A 157 -14.92 -4.68 5.96
C ARG A 157 -16.00 -5.39 5.14
N GLU A 158 -16.64 -6.39 5.71
CA GLU A 158 -17.75 -7.13 5.09
C GLU A 158 -18.93 -7.16 6.06
N LYS A 159 -20.13 -6.77 5.58
CA LYS A 159 -21.38 -6.77 6.37
C LYS A 159 -21.25 -6.05 7.74
N GLY A 160 -20.52 -4.94 7.77
CA GLY A 160 -20.30 -4.17 9.00
C GLY A 160 -19.26 -4.75 9.96
N ILE A 161 -18.59 -5.86 9.63
CA ILE A 161 -17.53 -6.48 10.44
C ILE A 161 -16.18 -6.30 9.75
N ASP A 162 -15.17 -5.87 10.50
CA ASP A 162 -13.80 -5.75 10.00
C ASP A 162 -13.06 -7.10 10.01
N TYR A 163 -12.33 -7.37 8.93
CA TYR A 163 -11.57 -8.59 8.70
C TYR A 163 -10.13 -8.27 8.28
N ILE A 164 -9.22 -9.13 8.71
CA ILE A 164 -7.87 -9.24 8.12
C ILE A 164 -7.77 -10.53 7.33
N TYR A 165 -6.99 -10.49 6.25
CA TYR A 165 -6.87 -11.58 5.28
C TYR A 165 -5.37 -11.89 5.13
N PRO A 166 -4.83 -12.87 5.89
CA PRO A 166 -3.43 -13.27 5.81
C PRO A 166 -3.06 -13.77 4.41
N GLY A 167 -1.84 -13.44 3.98
CA GLY A 167 -1.29 -13.87 2.70
C GLY A 167 0.22 -13.69 2.64
N SER A 168 0.85 -14.10 1.53
CA SER A 168 2.30 -13.97 1.37
C SER A 168 2.71 -12.71 0.61
N ALA A 169 3.81 -12.07 1.02
CA ALA A 169 4.52 -11.10 0.19
C ALA A 169 5.67 -11.79 -0.57
N LYS A 170 5.63 -11.76 -1.91
CA LYS A 170 6.71 -12.24 -2.80
C LYS A 170 8.04 -11.50 -2.53
N SER A 171 9.08 -11.86 -3.28
CA SER A 171 10.23 -10.98 -3.46
C SER A 171 9.75 -9.63 -4.01
N ILE A 172 10.02 -8.55 -3.29
CA ILE A 172 9.68 -7.19 -3.70
C ILE A 172 10.82 -6.67 -4.57
N ASP A 173 10.49 -6.24 -5.79
CA ASP A 173 11.47 -5.60 -6.69
C ASP A 173 11.92 -4.25 -6.08
N LYS A 174 13.23 -3.99 -6.04
CA LYS A 174 13.80 -2.72 -5.53
C LYS A 174 13.28 -1.49 -6.27
N SER A 175 12.86 -1.68 -7.52
CA SER A 175 12.34 -0.66 -8.43
C SER A 175 10.83 -0.79 -8.66
N CYS A 176 10.10 -1.50 -7.79
CA CYS A 176 8.70 -1.80 -8.02
C CYS A 176 7.86 -0.54 -8.25
N ASN A 177 7.07 -0.55 -9.32
CA ASN A 177 6.13 0.51 -9.66
C ASN A 177 4.69 0.00 -9.80
N ILE A 178 4.45 -1.31 -9.62
CA ILE A 178 3.11 -1.91 -9.49
C ILE A 178 3.08 -2.88 -8.30
N LEU A 179 2.10 -2.74 -7.40
CA LEU A 179 1.69 -3.78 -6.46
C LEU A 179 0.47 -4.51 -7.03
N LEU A 180 0.58 -5.81 -7.23
CA LEU A 180 -0.49 -6.68 -7.71
C LEU A 180 -1.04 -7.51 -6.54
N LEU A 181 -2.36 -7.57 -6.40
CA LEU A 181 -3.04 -8.54 -5.56
C LEU A 181 -3.36 -9.77 -6.41
N GLU A 182 -2.71 -10.89 -6.10
CA GLU A 182 -2.80 -12.14 -6.85
C GLU A 182 -3.24 -13.30 -5.95
N VAL A 183 -3.70 -14.38 -6.59
CA VAL A 183 -3.86 -15.69 -5.96
C VAL A 183 -2.76 -16.59 -6.52
N GLU A 184 -2.07 -17.34 -5.67
CA GLU A 184 -1.11 -18.36 -6.10
C GLU A 184 -1.51 -19.76 -5.64
N PRO A 185 -1.32 -20.79 -6.49
CA PRO A 185 -1.44 -22.17 -6.07
C PRO A 185 -0.21 -22.55 -5.24
N GLU A 186 -0.42 -23.16 -4.07
CA GLU A 186 0.66 -23.64 -3.22
C GLU A 186 1.02 -25.08 -3.59
N GLN A 187 2.28 -25.26 -3.98
CA GLN A 187 2.89 -26.56 -4.19
C GLN A 187 3.47 -27.07 -2.87
N ASN A 188 3.20 -28.33 -2.54
CA ASN A 188 3.78 -28.98 -1.36
C ASN A 188 5.31 -28.84 -1.40
N LYS A 189 5.90 -28.17 -0.39
CA LYS A 189 7.34 -27.91 -0.30
C LYS A 189 8.21 -29.16 -0.11
N ASN A 190 7.58 -30.34 0.04
CA ASN A 190 8.22 -31.57 0.52
C ASN A 190 9.06 -32.32 -0.53
N VAL A 191 9.30 -31.75 -1.72
CA VAL A 191 10.13 -32.40 -2.76
C VAL A 191 11.25 -31.49 -3.31
N SER A 192 11.07 -30.17 -3.40
CA SER A 192 12.04 -29.27 -4.05
C SER A 192 13.06 -28.61 -3.12
N THR A 193 12.73 -28.38 -1.85
CA THR A 193 13.65 -27.74 -0.89
C THR A 193 14.72 -28.66 -0.29
N LEU A 194 14.65 -29.97 -0.54
CA LEU A 194 15.64 -30.98 -0.11
C LEU A 194 16.81 -31.16 -1.09
N LEU A 195 16.75 -30.59 -2.29
CA LEU A 195 17.80 -30.68 -3.32
C LEU A 195 18.66 -29.42 -3.50
N GLN A 196 18.36 -28.32 -2.79
CA GLN A 196 19.18 -27.09 -2.82
C GLN A 196 20.11 -26.92 -1.61
N SER A 197 20.18 -27.91 -0.72
CA SER A 197 20.88 -27.83 0.57
C SER A 197 22.14 -28.69 0.69
N LYS A 198 22.57 -29.39 -0.38
CA LYS A 198 23.86 -30.14 -0.42
C LYS A 198 24.52 -30.16 -1.81
N SER A 199 25.21 -29.08 -2.20
CA SER A 199 26.19 -29.13 -3.31
C SER A 199 27.37 -28.17 -3.15
N PHE A 200 28.03 -28.23 -1.99
CA PHE A 200 29.43 -27.78 -1.84
C PHE A 200 30.27 -28.95 -1.35
N VAL A 201 30.63 -29.83 -2.28
CA VAL A 201 31.68 -30.83 -2.10
C VAL A 201 32.88 -30.40 -2.94
N TYR A 202 34.06 -30.51 -2.35
CA TYR A 202 35.34 -30.14 -2.95
C TYR A 202 35.57 -30.82 -4.30
N GLN A 203 36.22 -30.10 -5.21
CA GLN A 203 37.11 -30.74 -6.17
C GLN A 203 38.40 -29.93 -6.29
N SER A 204 39.49 -30.55 -5.84
CA SER A 204 40.83 -29.95 -5.73
C SER A 204 41.67 -30.21 -6.96
N GLY A 205 42.30 -29.16 -7.49
CA GLY A 205 43.58 -29.22 -8.21
C GLY A 205 43.60 -29.84 -9.61
N LEU A 206 43.77 -28.98 -10.64
CA LEU A 206 45.07 -28.89 -11.33
C LEU A 206 45.22 -27.54 -12.08
N GLU A 207 46.43 -27.28 -12.52
CA GLU A 207 47.09 -25.99 -12.74
C GLU A 207 46.71 -25.12 -13.96
N LEU A 208 47.12 -23.84 -13.85
CA LEU A 208 47.57 -22.90 -14.91
C LEU A 208 46.78 -22.77 -16.23
N SER A 209 46.28 -21.55 -16.47
CA SER A 209 47.00 -20.64 -17.39
C SER A 209 46.58 -19.17 -17.21
N ARG A 210 47.53 -18.25 -17.45
CA ARG A 210 47.32 -16.80 -17.40
C ARG A 210 46.57 -16.30 -18.64
N LYS A 211 45.58 -15.42 -18.44
CA LYS A 211 45.49 -14.16 -19.21
C LYS A 211 44.63 -13.12 -18.50
N VAL A 212 45.20 -11.92 -18.34
CA VAL A 212 44.52 -10.73 -17.83
C VAL A 212 43.65 -10.16 -18.94
N GLY A 213 42.39 -9.86 -18.63
CA GLY A 213 41.46 -9.14 -19.50
C GLY A 213 40.47 -8.35 -18.67
N ARG A 214 40.64 -7.03 -18.59
CA ARG A 214 39.65 -6.12 -17.97
C ARG A 214 38.50 -5.90 -18.94
N SER A 215 37.28 -6.18 -18.50
CA SER A 215 36.06 -5.65 -19.14
C SER A 215 34.95 -5.49 -18.12
N ASN A 216 34.61 -4.24 -17.80
CA ASN A 216 33.42 -3.93 -17.02
C ASN A 216 32.19 -4.19 -17.89
N SER A 217 31.38 -5.18 -17.52
CA SER A 217 30.03 -5.35 -18.04
C SER A 217 29.16 -6.05 -17.01
N ASP A 218 28.54 -5.26 -16.12
CA ASP A 218 27.57 -5.73 -15.13
C ASP A 218 26.25 -6.15 -15.80
N ILE A 219 26.31 -7.26 -16.54
CA ILE A 219 25.12 -7.96 -17.03
C ILE A 219 24.90 -9.14 -16.08
N CYS A 220 24.14 -8.89 -15.01
CA CYS A 220 23.69 -9.92 -14.09
C CYS A 220 22.60 -10.81 -14.74
N ARG A 221 23.01 -11.59 -15.75
CA ARG A 221 22.20 -12.64 -16.38
C ARG A 221 22.20 -13.88 -15.49
N SER A 222 21.44 -13.81 -14.39
CA SER A 222 20.95 -15.00 -13.66
C SER A 222 19.44 -15.18 -13.82
N LYS A 223 18.90 -14.82 -15.00
CA LYS A 223 17.79 -15.60 -15.55
C LYS A 223 18.34 -16.99 -15.91
N ILE A 224 18.27 -17.92 -14.95
CA ILE A 224 18.14 -19.33 -15.32
C ILE A 224 16.87 -19.41 -16.14
N VAL A 225 17.05 -19.56 -17.45
CA VAL A 225 15.96 -19.85 -18.39
C VAL A 225 15.60 -21.32 -18.20
N MET A 226 14.97 -21.63 -17.07
CA MET A 226 13.99 -22.69 -17.01
C MET A 226 12.81 -22.20 -17.85
N GLY A 227 12.74 -22.65 -19.09
CA GLY A 227 11.67 -22.34 -20.02
C GLY A 227 10.35 -22.91 -19.51
N ASN A 228 9.67 -22.18 -18.62
CA ASN A 228 8.37 -22.56 -18.10
C ASN A 228 7.25 -22.01 -19.00
N GLU A 229 7.34 -22.32 -20.29
CA GLU A 229 6.34 -21.90 -21.31
C GLU A 229 4.98 -22.60 -21.11
N GLY A 230 4.93 -23.66 -20.31
CA GLY A 230 3.71 -24.43 -20.03
C GLY A 230 2.84 -23.93 -18.87
N ASN A 231 3.36 -23.15 -17.91
CA ASN A 231 2.58 -22.83 -16.70
C ASN A 231 1.68 -21.58 -16.87
N VAL A 232 0.39 -21.77 -16.58
CA VAL A 232 -0.59 -20.68 -16.47
C VAL A 232 -0.37 -19.91 -15.17
N THR A 233 -0.21 -18.60 -15.27
CA THR A 233 -0.10 -17.69 -14.12
C THR A 233 -1.43 -17.00 -13.88
N PHE A 234 -1.67 -16.52 -12.65
CA PHE A 234 -2.88 -15.77 -12.29
C PHE A 234 -3.17 -14.63 -13.28
N SER A 235 -2.14 -13.87 -13.65
CA SER A 235 -2.18 -12.79 -14.65
C SER A 235 -2.63 -13.19 -16.07
N LYS A 236 -2.53 -14.46 -16.46
CA LYS A 236 -2.98 -15.00 -17.76
C LYS A 236 -4.46 -15.44 -17.77
N LEU A 237 -5.13 -15.47 -16.61
CA LEU A 237 -6.53 -15.86 -16.47
C LEU A 237 -7.49 -14.73 -16.90
N ALA A 238 -8.71 -15.10 -17.30
CA ALA A 238 -9.74 -14.11 -17.64
C ALA A 238 -10.09 -13.22 -16.43
N PHE A 239 -10.53 -12.00 -16.69
CA PHE A 239 -10.83 -11.03 -15.62
C PHE A 239 -11.89 -11.55 -14.64
N SER A 240 -12.95 -12.19 -15.16
CA SER A 240 -13.99 -12.88 -14.37
C SER A 240 -13.42 -13.89 -13.40
N ASP A 241 -12.41 -14.64 -13.83
CA ASP A 241 -11.89 -15.79 -13.11
C ASP A 241 -10.90 -15.31 -12.05
N ARG A 242 -10.06 -14.32 -12.38
CA ARG A 242 -9.22 -13.61 -11.41
C ARG A 242 -10.05 -12.99 -10.28
N ARG A 243 -11.16 -12.33 -10.62
CA ARG A 243 -12.09 -11.75 -9.65
C ARG A 243 -12.69 -12.81 -8.72
N LYS A 244 -13.29 -13.86 -9.30
CA LYS A 244 -13.90 -14.98 -8.54
C LYS A 244 -12.89 -15.70 -7.65
N LEU A 245 -11.67 -15.93 -8.15
CA LEU A 245 -10.60 -16.57 -7.36
C LEU A 245 -10.22 -15.71 -6.16
N LEU A 246 -10.09 -14.39 -6.32
CA LEU A 246 -9.86 -13.48 -5.19
C LEU A 246 -11.03 -13.54 -4.20
N GLU A 247 -12.27 -13.43 -4.65
CA GLU A 247 -13.49 -13.47 -3.81
C GLU A 247 -13.61 -14.79 -3.00
N VAL A 248 -13.29 -15.92 -3.63
CA VAL A 248 -13.25 -17.23 -2.96
C VAL A 248 -12.08 -17.33 -1.97
N THR A 249 -10.89 -16.85 -2.35
CA THR A 249 -9.69 -16.89 -1.48
C THR A 249 -9.90 -16.03 -0.24
N THR A 250 -10.36 -14.78 -0.40
CA THR A 250 -10.62 -13.87 0.73
C THR A 250 -11.69 -14.44 1.66
N SER A 251 -12.74 -15.07 1.13
CA SER A 251 -13.78 -15.72 1.92
C SER A 251 -13.26 -16.89 2.80
N GLN A 252 -12.15 -17.52 2.41
CA GLN A 252 -11.52 -18.63 3.12
C GLN A 252 -10.48 -18.17 4.15
N VAL A 253 -9.60 -17.24 3.78
CA VAL A 253 -8.50 -16.80 4.66
C VAL A 253 -8.90 -15.73 5.66
N ARG A 254 -10.09 -15.11 5.52
CA ARG A 254 -10.53 -14.04 6.42
C ARG A 254 -10.56 -14.48 7.88
N GLN A 255 -9.99 -13.64 8.72
CA GLN A 255 -10.06 -13.73 10.17
C GLN A 255 -10.77 -12.49 10.70
N LYS A 256 -11.78 -12.68 11.55
CA LYS A 256 -12.48 -11.55 12.17
C LYS A 256 -11.48 -10.78 13.03
N VAL A 257 -11.45 -9.45 12.89
CA VAL A 257 -10.61 -8.61 13.74
C VAL A 257 -11.17 -8.66 15.16
N LEU A 258 -10.34 -9.08 16.13
CA LEU A 258 -10.60 -8.94 17.56
C LEU A 258 -10.39 -7.48 17.96
N ASP A 259 -11.07 -6.99 18.99
CA ASP A 259 -11.03 -5.56 19.36
C ASP A 259 -9.61 -5.08 19.71
N THR A 260 -8.77 -5.94 20.29
CA THR A 260 -7.33 -5.73 20.51
C THR A 260 -6.51 -5.54 19.22
N VAL A 261 -7.04 -5.98 18.07
CA VAL A 261 -6.48 -5.83 16.72
C VAL A 261 -7.22 -4.73 15.93
N ILE A 262 -8.17 -4.01 16.53
CA ILE A 262 -8.74 -2.76 15.97
C ILE A 262 -7.87 -1.54 16.29
N GLY A 263 -7.02 -1.63 17.32
CA GLY A 263 -6.10 -0.58 17.80
C GLY A 263 -5.10 -0.01 16.77
N PRO A 264 -4.22 0.92 17.19
CA PRO A 264 -3.39 1.72 16.30
C PRO A 264 -2.56 0.89 15.31
N LEU A 265 -2.32 1.43 14.12
CA LEU A 265 -1.44 0.85 13.08
C LEU A 265 -0.05 1.51 13.05
N PHE A 266 0.04 2.70 13.60
CA PHE A 266 1.24 3.51 13.84
C PHE A 266 1.01 4.31 15.13
N PRO A 267 2.07 4.70 15.84
CA PRO A 267 1.92 5.57 17.00
C PRO A 267 1.58 7.00 16.55
N ARG A 268 0.92 7.75 17.44
CA ARG A 268 0.69 9.20 17.29
C ARG A 268 2.01 9.99 17.19
N LEU A 269 1.91 11.30 17.02
CA LEU A 269 3.07 12.19 17.09
C LEU A 269 3.65 12.18 18.51
N ARG A 270 4.96 12.46 18.62
CA ARG A 270 5.71 12.48 19.90
C ARG A 270 5.51 13.77 20.71
N ASP A 271 4.49 14.54 20.38
CA ASP A 271 4.13 15.79 21.07
C ASP A 271 3.65 15.50 22.51
N ASP A 272 3.13 14.29 22.73
CA ASP A 272 2.79 13.71 24.03
C ASP A 272 3.48 12.34 24.15
N GLU A 273 4.58 12.28 24.90
CA GLU A 273 5.37 11.05 25.06
C GLU A 273 4.63 10.00 25.92
N GLU A 274 3.72 10.38 26.83
CA GLU A 274 2.94 9.41 27.60
C GLU A 274 1.95 8.66 26.69
N ASN A 275 1.22 9.40 25.86
CA ASN A 275 0.32 8.82 24.85
C ASN A 275 1.10 8.01 23.80
N PHE A 276 2.28 8.48 23.38
CA PHE A 276 3.15 7.75 22.46
C PHE A 276 3.61 6.40 23.03
N GLN A 277 4.01 6.35 24.31
CA GLN A 277 4.42 5.09 24.95
C GLN A 277 3.23 4.12 25.14
N LYS A 278 2.03 4.63 25.46
CA LYS A 278 0.80 3.81 25.47
C LYS A 278 0.52 3.18 24.10
N ASP A 279 0.62 3.96 23.03
CA ASP A 279 0.45 3.45 21.66
C ASP A 279 1.47 2.35 21.34
N LEU A 280 2.74 2.50 21.74
CA LEU A 280 3.78 1.50 21.52
C LEU A 280 3.50 0.16 22.23
N VAL A 281 2.89 0.16 23.41
CA VAL A 281 2.48 -1.08 24.10
C VAL A 281 1.42 -1.81 23.27
N LEU A 282 0.36 -1.10 22.87
CA LEU A 282 -0.72 -1.65 22.04
C LEU A 282 -0.20 -2.18 20.69
N LEU A 283 0.75 -1.47 20.06
CA LEU A 283 1.37 -1.88 18.80
C LEU A 283 2.22 -3.16 18.93
N ARG A 284 2.93 -3.35 20.06
CA ARG A 284 3.67 -4.59 20.34
C ARG A 284 2.72 -5.77 20.53
N GLU A 285 1.66 -5.60 21.29
CA GLU A 285 0.63 -6.63 21.51
C GLU A 285 -0.09 -7.01 20.21
N ARG A 286 -0.57 -6.00 19.45
CA ARG A 286 -1.13 -6.15 18.11
C ARG A 286 -0.23 -7.01 17.23
N ARG A 287 1.07 -6.68 17.16
CA ARG A 287 2.03 -7.42 16.33
C ARG A 287 2.16 -8.88 16.77
N LEU A 288 2.22 -9.16 18.08
CA LEU A 288 2.28 -10.55 18.58
C LEU A 288 1.02 -11.34 18.21
N LEU A 289 -0.17 -10.71 18.27
CA LEU A 289 -1.42 -11.32 17.83
C LEU A 289 -1.42 -11.60 16.32
N LEU A 290 -1.02 -10.64 15.49
CA LEU A 290 -0.90 -10.83 14.04
C LEU A 290 0.07 -11.97 13.68
N SER A 291 1.22 -12.07 14.36
CA SER A 291 2.17 -13.17 14.18
C SER A 291 1.58 -14.54 14.54
N ARG A 292 0.74 -14.62 15.59
CA ARG A 292 0.02 -15.86 15.95
C ARG A 292 -1.03 -16.22 14.90
N ILE A 293 -1.84 -15.25 14.45
CA ILE A 293 -2.86 -15.44 13.41
C ILE A 293 -2.22 -15.91 12.10
N TYR A 294 -1.08 -15.33 11.71
CA TYR A 294 -0.32 -15.75 10.54
C TYR A 294 0.17 -17.20 10.67
N LYS A 295 0.78 -17.55 11.81
CA LYS A 295 1.27 -18.91 12.07
C LYS A 295 0.14 -19.94 12.03
N LEU A 296 -0.99 -19.67 12.68
CA LEU A 296 -2.20 -20.52 12.60
C LEU A 296 -2.68 -20.70 11.15
N SER A 297 -2.77 -19.62 10.37
CA SER A 297 -3.18 -19.71 8.96
C SER A 297 -2.20 -20.52 8.09
N SER A 298 -0.93 -20.63 8.48
CA SER A 298 0.06 -21.47 7.82
C SER A 298 0.10 -22.92 8.35
N SER A 299 -0.24 -23.16 9.62
CA SER A 299 -0.16 -24.48 10.24
C SER A 299 -1.45 -25.31 10.16
N GLU A 300 -2.63 -24.66 10.04
CA GLU A 300 -3.90 -25.36 9.74
C GLU A 300 -3.87 -26.07 8.37
N ILE A 301 -2.89 -25.76 7.52
CA ILE A 301 -2.68 -26.37 6.20
C ILE A 301 -1.79 -27.64 6.30
N ASP A 302 -0.92 -27.74 7.31
CA ASP A 302 0.20 -28.71 7.32
C ASP A 302 0.07 -29.87 8.33
N TYR A 303 -0.93 -29.85 9.24
CA TYR A 303 -1.13 -30.93 10.21
C TYR A 303 -2.48 -31.63 10.09
N LYS A 304 -2.46 -32.76 9.38
CA LYS A 304 -3.45 -33.82 9.56
C LYS A 304 -2.87 -35.23 9.68
N GLU A 305 -1.66 -35.35 10.21
CA GLU A 305 -1.08 -36.63 10.62
C GLU A 305 -0.09 -36.47 11.78
N ASN A 306 -0.65 -36.27 12.98
CA ASN A 306 -0.25 -36.99 14.21
C ASN A 306 -1.07 -36.46 15.39
N SER A 307 -1.90 -37.33 15.97
CA SER A 307 -2.52 -37.08 17.26
C SER A 307 -1.51 -37.33 18.37
N CYS A 308 -1.25 -36.31 19.18
CA CYS A 308 -0.82 -36.53 20.56
C CYS A 308 -1.66 -35.63 21.47
N GLU A 309 -2.35 -36.25 22.41
CA GLU A 309 -3.16 -35.54 23.40
C GLU A 309 -2.21 -34.83 24.38
N VAL A 310 -2.57 -33.60 24.77
CA VAL A 310 -1.96 -32.96 25.94
C VAL A 310 -3.05 -32.79 26.98
N VAL A 311 -3.03 -33.73 27.93
CA VAL A 311 -3.76 -33.66 29.19
C VAL A 311 -3.30 -32.42 29.95
N GLY A 312 -4.23 -31.70 30.58
CA GLY A 312 -3.90 -30.49 31.35
C GLY A 312 -3.13 -30.82 32.62
N ILE A 313 -2.22 -29.91 33.03
CA ILE A 313 -1.57 -29.93 34.35
C ILE A 313 -1.61 -28.51 34.93
N THR A 314 -2.05 -28.46 36.19
CA THR A 314 -2.13 -27.28 37.07
C THR A 314 -0.81 -27.07 37.83
N GLN A 315 -0.66 -25.89 38.46
CA GLN A 315 0.29 -25.54 39.53
C GLN A 315 1.78 -25.32 39.18
N LEU A 316 2.21 -24.07 39.39
CA LEU A 316 3.04 -23.60 40.51
C LEU A 316 3.19 -22.08 40.32
N ASP A 317 2.42 -21.25 41.03
CA ASP A 317 2.64 -20.76 42.40
C ASP A 317 3.32 -19.38 42.39
N LEU A 318 2.54 -18.36 42.77
CA LEU A 318 2.95 -17.20 43.58
C LEU A 318 1.67 -16.47 44.01
N ASP A 319 1.53 -16.28 45.32
CA ASP A 319 0.49 -15.48 45.99
C ASP A 319 0.58 -13.99 45.54
N ASP A 320 -0.38 -13.09 45.78
CA ASP A 320 -1.37 -13.06 46.88
C ASP A 320 -2.60 -12.17 46.52
N ASP A 321 -3.66 -12.33 47.32
CA ASP A 321 -4.75 -11.38 47.61
C ASP A 321 -5.45 -10.55 46.48
N LEU A 322 -6.69 -10.94 46.13
CA LEU A 322 -7.88 -10.25 46.68
C LEU A 322 -9.18 -11.05 46.41
N SER A 323 -10.06 -11.13 47.40
CA SER A 323 -11.28 -11.96 47.34
C SER A 323 -12.59 -11.16 47.19
N ARG A 324 -13.61 -11.84 46.63
CA ARG A 324 -15.07 -11.48 46.62
C ARG A 324 -15.41 -10.32 45.65
N VAL A 325 -16.55 -10.29 44.96
CA VAL A 325 -17.90 -10.79 45.28
C VAL A 325 -18.58 -11.43 44.05
N VAL A 326 -19.37 -12.48 44.27
CA VAL A 326 -20.35 -13.08 43.32
C VAL A 326 -21.76 -12.68 43.76
N PRO A 327 -22.67 -12.42 42.81
CA PRO A 327 -23.97 -13.14 42.76
C PRO A 327 -24.12 -13.82 41.38
N ASP A 328 -24.36 -15.13 41.22
CA ASP A 328 -25.51 -15.94 41.69
C ASP A 328 -26.82 -15.16 41.67
N SER A 329 -27.91 -15.55 41.02
CA SER A 329 -28.34 -16.61 40.11
C SER A 329 -29.77 -16.17 39.71
N LEU A 330 -30.37 -16.60 38.61
CA LEU A 330 -31.27 -17.76 38.47
C LEU A 330 -31.49 -17.93 36.95
N ALA A 331 -31.18 -19.06 36.31
CA ALA A 331 -31.86 -20.35 36.40
C ALA A 331 -33.22 -20.36 35.65
N GLY A 332 -33.27 -21.17 34.60
CA GLY A 332 -34.36 -21.30 33.62
C GLY A 332 -33.97 -22.23 32.47
N GLU A 333 -33.85 -23.53 32.78
CA GLU A 333 -33.68 -24.66 31.86
C GLU A 333 -34.94 -24.82 30.96
N GLU A 334 -35.04 -25.56 29.84
CA GLU A 334 -34.28 -26.57 29.07
C GLU A 334 -34.54 -26.27 27.55
N ASP A 335 -33.96 -26.84 26.49
CA ASP A 335 -32.90 -27.83 26.17
C ASP A 335 -32.36 -27.45 24.75
N GLY A 336 -31.32 -28.13 24.23
CA GLY A 336 -31.17 -28.30 22.78
C GLY A 336 -29.74 -28.40 22.26
N ASP A 337 -29.20 -29.62 22.22
CA ASP A 337 -28.11 -30.10 21.33
C ASP A 337 -26.94 -29.12 21.03
N THR A 338 -25.91 -29.13 21.88
CA THR A 338 -24.64 -28.42 21.59
C THR A 338 -23.84 -29.15 20.51
N GLN A 339 -24.19 -28.94 19.24
CA GLN A 339 -23.42 -29.47 18.10
C GLN A 339 -22.02 -28.86 18.04
N ARG A 340 -21.06 -29.60 18.60
CA ARG A 340 -19.62 -29.38 18.48
C ARG A 340 -19.19 -29.52 17.01
N ILE A 341 -19.26 -28.44 16.23
CA ILE A 341 -18.93 -28.41 14.79
C ILE A 341 -17.44 -28.76 14.59
N LYS A 342 -17.15 -30.07 14.51
CA LYS A 342 -15.89 -30.60 13.97
C LYS A 342 -15.84 -30.19 12.50
N ARG A 343 -15.05 -29.17 12.15
CA ARG A 343 -14.75 -28.75 10.77
C ARG A 343 -14.01 -29.86 10.00
N LYS A 344 -14.72 -30.91 9.58
CA LYS A 344 -14.27 -31.92 8.63
C LYS A 344 -14.93 -31.65 7.28
N GLY A 345 -14.15 -31.26 6.25
CA GLY A 345 -14.63 -31.29 4.86
C GLY A 345 -14.22 -30.14 3.92
N ILE A 346 -13.44 -29.15 4.36
CA ILE A 346 -13.18 -27.89 3.61
C ILE A 346 -12.72 -28.13 2.16
N HIS A 347 -11.80 -29.08 1.93
CA HIS A 347 -11.32 -29.45 0.58
C HIS A 347 -12.45 -29.78 -0.41
N ARG A 348 -13.49 -30.51 0.04
CA ARG A 348 -14.61 -30.92 -0.82
C ARG A 348 -15.52 -29.75 -1.17
N TYR A 349 -15.78 -28.85 -0.21
CA TYR A 349 -16.60 -27.66 -0.44
C TYR A 349 -15.91 -26.63 -1.33
N PHE A 350 -14.58 -26.43 -1.18
CA PHE A 350 -13.82 -25.56 -2.07
C PHE A 350 -13.85 -26.05 -3.53
N TRP A 351 -13.49 -27.31 -3.77
CA TRP A 351 -13.57 -27.88 -5.11
C TRP A 351 -14.99 -27.95 -5.67
N ASN A 352 -16.03 -28.09 -4.83
CA ASN A 352 -17.41 -28.01 -5.30
C ASN A 352 -17.85 -26.57 -5.62
N SER A 353 -17.41 -25.57 -4.86
CA SER A 353 -17.63 -24.15 -5.19
C SER A 353 -16.90 -23.76 -6.49
N LEU A 354 -15.68 -24.25 -6.71
CA LEU A 354 -14.97 -24.14 -7.99
C LEU A 354 -15.66 -24.94 -9.12
N LYS A 355 -16.28 -26.10 -8.86
CA LYS A 355 -17.08 -26.81 -9.88
C LYS A 355 -18.28 -25.99 -10.35
N HIS A 356 -18.90 -25.16 -9.50
CA HIS A 356 -19.90 -24.18 -9.96
C HIS A 356 -19.31 -23.09 -10.88
N ILE A 357 -18.01 -22.77 -10.74
CA ILE A 357 -17.29 -21.89 -11.68
C ILE A 357 -17.01 -22.60 -13.02
N LEU A 358 -16.83 -23.93 -13.01
CA LEU A 358 -16.74 -24.76 -14.22
C LEU A 358 -18.10 -25.05 -14.90
N GLY A 359 -19.22 -24.90 -14.19
CA GLY A 359 -20.50 -25.55 -14.54
C GLY A 359 -21.58 -24.68 -15.22
N ARG A 360 -21.27 -23.47 -15.72
CA ARG A 360 -22.26 -22.61 -16.40
C ARG A 360 -21.95 -22.42 -17.88
N SER A 361 -22.39 -23.40 -18.68
CA SER A 361 -22.59 -23.27 -20.13
C SER A 361 -24.02 -23.68 -20.45
N ASN A 362 -24.80 -22.80 -21.09
CA ASN A 362 -26.15 -23.16 -21.55
C ASN A 362 -26.05 -24.13 -22.72
N SER A 363 -26.26 -25.43 -22.47
CA SER A 363 -26.51 -26.42 -23.51
C SER A 363 -28.02 -26.60 -23.70
N ILE A 364 -28.59 -25.92 -24.68
CA ILE A 364 -29.93 -26.24 -25.20
C ILE A 364 -29.75 -26.93 -26.55
N ASN A 365 -30.21 -28.19 -26.57
CA ASN A 365 -30.37 -29.12 -27.68
C ASN A 365 -29.24 -29.27 -28.71
N ASP A 366 -28.64 -30.46 -28.66
CA ASP A 366 -27.79 -31.05 -29.68
C ASP A 366 -28.65 -31.60 -30.83
N SER A 367 -28.32 -31.26 -32.08
CA SER A 367 -28.72 -32.02 -33.27
C SER A 367 -27.67 -31.90 -34.38
N HIS A 368 -26.86 -32.96 -34.50
CA HIS A 368 -25.97 -33.36 -35.59
C HIS A 368 -25.64 -32.36 -36.72
N SER A 369 -24.35 -31.98 -36.84
CA SER A 369 -23.44 -32.59 -37.84
C SER A 369 -22.10 -31.84 -38.07
N ALA A 370 -21.10 -32.60 -38.51
CA ALA A 370 -19.92 -32.18 -39.28
C ALA A 370 -18.96 -31.07 -38.75
N SER A 371 -17.93 -31.52 -38.02
CA SER A 371 -16.51 -31.12 -38.13
C SER A 371 -16.16 -29.80 -38.86
N LYS A 372 -15.68 -28.81 -38.09
CA LYS A 372 -14.54 -27.95 -38.48
C LYS A 372 -13.89 -27.36 -37.22
N LYS A 373 -12.54 -27.39 -37.17
CA LYS A 373 -11.74 -26.87 -36.05
C LYS A 373 -11.97 -25.37 -35.86
N LEU A 374 -12.66 -25.00 -34.79
CA LEU A 374 -12.57 -23.66 -34.21
C LEU A 374 -12.74 -23.80 -32.68
N THR A 375 -11.63 -24.03 -31.96
CA THR A 375 -11.66 -24.06 -30.50
C THR A 375 -12.12 -22.70 -29.99
N THR A 376 -13.23 -22.68 -29.25
CA THR A 376 -13.87 -21.42 -28.90
C THR A 376 -13.02 -20.64 -27.89
N SER A 377 -13.09 -19.31 -27.90
CA SER A 377 -12.36 -18.49 -26.90
C SER A 377 -12.77 -18.81 -25.46
N GLY A 378 -13.94 -19.43 -25.26
CA GLY A 378 -14.40 -19.96 -23.97
C GLY A 378 -13.60 -21.19 -23.52
N GLU A 379 -13.48 -22.20 -24.38
CA GLU A 379 -12.71 -23.44 -24.09
C GLU A 379 -11.27 -23.14 -23.64
N ILE A 380 -10.59 -22.24 -24.35
CA ILE A 380 -9.20 -21.85 -24.03
C ILE A 380 -9.11 -21.14 -22.66
N ARG A 381 -10.14 -20.37 -22.26
CA ARG A 381 -10.19 -19.74 -20.92
C ARG A 381 -10.45 -20.77 -19.83
N HIS A 382 -11.41 -21.67 -20.04
CA HIS A 382 -11.73 -22.74 -19.08
C HIS A 382 -10.56 -23.73 -18.90
N ALA A 383 -9.87 -24.11 -19.97
CA ALA A 383 -8.66 -24.92 -19.92
C ALA A 383 -7.58 -24.26 -19.04
N ARG A 384 -7.30 -22.96 -19.26
CA ARG A 384 -6.31 -22.21 -18.46
C ARG A 384 -6.67 -22.13 -16.98
N LEU A 385 -7.94 -21.95 -16.62
CA LEU A 385 -8.36 -21.97 -15.21
C LEU A 385 -8.17 -23.35 -14.59
N GLN A 386 -8.51 -24.43 -15.31
CA GLN A 386 -8.26 -25.79 -14.85
C GLN A 386 -6.77 -26.10 -14.69
N GLU A 387 -5.93 -25.70 -15.66
CA GLU A 387 -4.48 -25.83 -15.60
C GLU A 387 -3.91 -25.09 -14.39
N PHE A 388 -4.31 -23.83 -14.17
CA PHE A 388 -3.90 -23.05 -13.00
C PHE A 388 -4.28 -23.73 -11.68
N LEU A 389 -5.50 -24.26 -11.56
CA LEU A 389 -5.96 -24.97 -10.37
C LEU A 389 -5.28 -26.34 -10.17
N LYS A 390 -4.77 -26.98 -11.24
CA LYS A 390 -3.97 -28.21 -11.13
C LYS A 390 -2.55 -27.96 -10.62
N LEU A 391 -2.07 -26.71 -10.55
CA LEU A 391 -0.70 -26.40 -10.13
C LEU A 391 -0.46 -26.50 -8.61
N GLY A 392 -1.50 -26.69 -7.78
CA GLY A 392 -1.36 -26.80 -6.33
C GLY A 392 -2.63 -27.30 -5.64
N ASN A 393 -2.49 -27.81 -4.41
CA ASN A 393 -3.60 -28.40 -3.65
C ASN A 393 -4.40 -27.36 -2.84
N THR A 394 -3.77 -26.23 -2.53
CA THR A 394 -4.34 -25.06 -1.86
C THR A 394 -4.02 -23.81 -2.66
N ILE A 395 -4.77 -22.73 -2.40
CA ILE A 395 -4.52 -21.41 -2.99
C ILE A 395 -4.29 -20.38 -1.88
N ARG A 396 -3.41 -19.41 -2.10
CA ARG A 396 -3.06 -18.37 -1.13
C ARG A 396 -3.10 -16.97 -1.72
N LEU A 397 -3.64 -16.03 -0.95
CA LEU A 397 -3.60 -14.60 -1.25
C LEU A 397 -2.15 -14.11 -1.25
N THR A 398 -1.76 -13.34 -2.26
CA THR A 398 -0.36 -12.95 -2.45
C THR A 398 -0.21 -11.51 -2.93
N LEU A 399 0.67 -10.75 -2.27
CA LEU A 399 1.12 -9.44 -2.73
C LEU A 399 2.37 -9.61 -3.60
N ASN A 400 2.29 -9.13 -4.84
CA ASN A 400 3.38 -9.17 -5.82
C ASN A 400 3.80 -7.75 -6.21
N ALA A 401 4.96 -7.29 -5.73
CA ALA A 401 5.52 -5.98 -6.05
C ALA A 401 6.54 -6.11 -7.19
N SER A 402 6.20 -5.58 -8.36
CA SER A 402 6.96 -5.76 -9.60
C SER A 402 7.28 -4.43 -10.28
N ASN A 403 8.33 -4.43 -11.10
CA ASN A 403 8.59 -3.36 -12.06
C ASN A 403 8.03 -3.72 -13.45
N VAL A 404 7.31 -2.79 -14.05
CA VAL A 404 6.80 -2.88 -15.42
C VAL A 404 7.07 -1.56 -16.14
N LYS A 405 7.44 -1.60 -17.43
CA LYS A 405 7.54 -0.40 -18.26
C LYS A 405 6.15 0.19 -18.46
N LEU A 406 5.85 1.29 -17.77
CA LEU A 406 4.63 2.08 -17.90
C LEU A 406 4.93 3.35 -18.71
N SER A 407 3.96 3.79 -19.51
CA SER A 407 3.94 5.19 -19.96
C SER A 407 3.28 6.06 -18.88
N SER A 408 3.60 7.34 -18.87
CA SER A 408 2.97 8.35 -18.03
C SER A 408 2.65 9.60 -18.84
N TYR A 409 1.71 10.39 -18.33
CA TYR A 409 1.34 11.70 -18.85
C TYR A 409 1.36 12.68 -17.67
N ARG A 410 2.18 13.73 -17.73
CA ARG A 410 2.31 14.74 -16.66
C ARG A 410 2.49 14.12 -15.26
N ALA A 411 3.45 13.20 -15.16
CA ALA A 411 3.76 12.34 -14.00
C ALA A 411 2.66 11.34 -13.55
N TRP A 412 1.47 11.34 -14.15
CA TRP A 412 0.43 10.34 -13.89
C TRP A 412 0.66 9.05 -14.72
N PRO A 413 0.77 7.86 -14.12
CA PRO A 413 1.02 6.62 -14.87
C PRO A 413 -0.24 6.13 -15.61
N ASN A 414 -0.05 5.56 -16.79
CA ASN A 414 -1.12 4.91 -17.54
C ASN A 414 -1.43 3.53 -16.93
N MET A 415 -2.68 3.31 -16.53
CA MET A 415 -3.11 2.15 -15.73
C MET A 415 -3.98 1.20 -16.55
N HIS A 416 -3.88 -0.09 -16.26
CA HIS A 416 -4.79 -1.10 -16.84
C HIS A 416 -6.05 -1.29 -15.98
N ASP A 417 -7.20 -1.17 -16.63
CA ASP A 417 -8.56 -1.22 -16.08
C ASP A 417 -9.01 -2.57 -15.51
N SER A 418 -8.26 -3.62 -15.81
CA SER A 418 -8.61 -5.01 -15.52
C SER A 418 -7.54 -5.69 -14.66
N ARG A 419 -6.71 -4.92 -13.94
CA ARG A 419 -5.71 -5.44 -12.99
C ARG A 419 -6.06 -5.00 -11.55
N PHE A 420 -6.08 -5.96 -10.63
CA PHE A 420 -6.15 -5.71 -9.19
C PHE A 420 -4.80 -5.15 -8.70
N ALA A 421 -4.56 -3.87 -8.96
CA ALA A 421 -3.23 -3.28 -8.92
C ALA A 421 -3.20 -1.84 -8.39
N LEU A 422 -2.17 -1.53 -7.60
CA LEU A 422 -1.80 -0.16 -7.24
C LEU A 422 -0.54 0.24 -8.02
N TYR A 423 -0.50 1.46 -8.53
CA TYR A 423 0.59 1.98 -9.37
C TYR A 423 1.35 3.08 -8.61
N LYS A 424 2.69 3.03 -8.59
CA LYS A 424 3.50 3.98 -7.81
C LYS A 424 3.56 5.34 -8.51
N LEU A 425 3.31 6.42 -7.78
CA LEU A 425 3.63 7.76 -8.26
C LEU A 425 5.13 8.05 -8.05
N PRO A 426 5.86 8.52 -9.07
CA PRO A 426 7.25 8.91 -8.93
C PRO A 426 7.34 10.27 -8.20
N LEU A 427 7.48 10.23 -6.88
CA LEU A 427 7.81 11.40 -6.08
C LEU A 427 9.27 11.80 -6.33
N ARG A 428 9.50 12.99 -6.90
CA ARG A 428 10.82 13.60 -6.94
C ARG A 428 11.08 14.31 -5.61
N VAL A 429 12.26 14.09 -5.02
CA VAL A 429 12.79 14.96 -3.97
C VAL A 429 13.13 16.30 -4.63
N PRO A 430 12.78 17.46 -4.03
CA PRO A 430 13.11 18.77 -4.60
C PRO A 430 14.62 18.92 -4.78
N GLY A 431 15.05 19.21 -6.01
CA GLY A 431 16.41 19.67 -6.32
C GLY A 431 16.53 21.18 -6.09
N ALA A 432 17.76 21.71 -6.09
CA ALA A 432 17.99 23.17 -6.02
C ALA A 432 17.41 23.91 -7.25
N ASP A 433 17.30 23.21 -8.37
CA ASP A 433 16.69 23.61 -9.64
C ASP A 433 15.17 23.30 -9.74
N GLN A 434 14.61 22.62 -8.73
CA GLN A 434 13.23 22.12 -8.71
C GLN A 434 12.56 22.33 -7.33
N GLU A 435 12.73 23.52 -6.74
CA GLU A 435 12.26 23.91 -5.39
C GLU A 435 10.78 23.54 -5.12
N TYR A 436 9.91 23.70 -6.12
CA TYR A 436 8.46 23.50 -5.97
C TYR A 436 8.01 22.04 -6.19
N ALA A 437 8.92 21.12 -6.52
CA ALA A 437 8.55 19.73 -6.83
C ALA A 437 7.99 18.97 -5.61
N GLY A 438 7.18 17.94 -5.86
CA GLY A 438 6.66 17.03 -4.85
C GLY A 438 5.18 17.27 -4.52
N LEU A 439 4.76 16.86 -3.32
CA LEU A 439 3.35 16.84 -2.94
C LEU A 439 2.89 18.12 -2.24
N TRP A 440 1.78 18.67 -2.73
CA TRP A 440 1.10 19.84 -2.21
C TRP A 440 -0.36 19.54 -1.92
N GLY A 441 -0.93 20.23 -0.93
CA GLY A 441 -2.32 20.10 -0.52
C GLY A 441 -2.95 21.48 -0.37
N GLY A 442 -4.26 21.58 -0.57
CA GLY A 442 -4.92 22.88 -0.61
C GLY A 442 -6.42 22.83 -0.80
N ALA A 443 -7.01 24.01 -0.93
CA ALA A 443 -8.42 24.22 -1.26
C ALA A 443 -8.58 25.55 -2.00
N PHE A 444 -9.75 25.75 -2.61
CA PHE A 444 -10.05 27.00 -3.31
C PHE A 444 -10.33 28.16 -2.35
N GLY A 445 -9.89 29.36 -2.72
CA GLY A 445 -10.15 30.63 -2.07
C GLY A 445 -8.93 31.25 -1.38
N TRP A 446 -9.10 32.52 -1.04
CA TRP A 446 -8.18 33.35 -0.30
C TRP A 446 -8.92 33.97 0.90
N PRO A 447 -8.31 34.15 2.09
CA PRO A 447 -6.96 33.69 2.47
C PRO A 447 -6.83 32.15 2.62
N PRO A 448 -5.63 31.60 2.92
CA PRO A 448 -5.43 30.17 3.12
C PRO A 448 -6.15 29.69 4.41
N GLY A 449 -7.19 28.86 4.26
CA GLY A 449 -8.06 28.47 5.39
C GLY A 449 -8.82 29.66 5.99
N LYS A 450 -9.65 29.50 7.03
CA LYS A 450 -10.46 28.34 7.45
C LYS A 450 -11.89 28.56 6.90
N PRO A 451 -12.68 27.54 6.50
CA PRO A 451 -14.10 27.77 6.22
C PRO A 451 -14.79 28.22 7.53
N SER A 452 -15.53 29.32 7.48
CA SER A 452 -16.36 29.79 8.59
C SER A 452 -17.41 28.72 8.93
N GLU A 453 -17.77 28.56 10.20
CA GLU A 453 -18.74 27.55 10.65
C GLU A 453 -20.09 27.61 9.89
N ASP A 454 -20.52 28.81 9.47
CA ASP A 454 -21.74 29.04 8.70
C ASP A 454 -21.68 28.65 7.21
N LYS A 455 -20.54 28.15 6.70
CA LYS A 455 -20.34 27.84 5.27
C LYS A 455 -20.00 26.36 5.06
N PRO A 456 -20.46 25.74 3.96
CA PRO A 456 -20.05 24.38 3.61
C PRO A 456 -18.53 24.28 3.52
N GLY A 457 -18.02 23.09 3.82
CA GLY A 457 -16.60 22.80 3.74
C GLY A 457 -16.06 23.00 2.32
N LYS A 458 -14.74 23.17 2.21
CA LYS A 458 -14.09 23.30 0.90
C LYS A 458 -13.40 22.01 0.54
N ALA A 459 -13.66 21.49 -0.66
CA ALA A 459 -13.04 20.26 -1.13
C ALA A 459 -11.51 20.29 -1.00
N LEU A 460 -10.93 19.25 -0.39
CA LEU A 460 -9.49 19.06 -0.27
C LEU A 460 -8.90 18.65 -1.63
N PHE A 461 -7.82 19.30 -2.05
CA PHE A 461 -7.06 18.93 -3.24
C PHE A 461 -5.65 18.49 -2.84
N PHE A 462 -5.19 17.34 -3.34
CA PHE A 462 -3.77 16.98 -3.34
C PHE A 462 -3.24 17.03 -4.77
N LEU A 463 -2.15 17.79 -4.98
CA LEU A 463 -1.49 17.96 -6.27
C LEU A 463 -0.04 17.46 -6.21
N LEU A 464 0.41 16.79 -7.28
CA LEU A 464 1.82 16.52 -7.54
C LEU A 464 2.35 17.65 -8.41
N LEU A 465 3.23 18.47 -7.86
CA LEU A 465 3.98 19.46 -8.62
C LEU A 465 5.23 18.81 -9.21
N SER A 466 5.42 18.97 -10.52
CA SER A 466 6.51 18.36 -11.27
C SER A 466 6.99 19.30 -12.38
N TYR A 467 8.29 19.23 -12.69
CA TYR A 467 8.91 20.02 -13.75
C TYR A 467 9.05 19.21 -15.04
N GLU A 468 8.67 19.83 -16.15
CA GLU A 468 8.82 19.34 -17.51
C GLU A 468 9.50 20.44 -18.37
N GLU A 469 10.51 20.08 -19.15
CA GLU A 469 11.16 21.00 -20.08
C GLU A 469 10.49 20.91 -21.45
N PHE A 470 10.01 22.04 -21.95
CA PHE A 470 9.38 22.13 -23.26
C PHE A 470 9.88 23.37 -24.00
N GLN A 471 10.44 23.18 -25.20
CA GLN A 471 10.96 24.27 -26.05
C GLN A 471 11.97 25.22 -25.34
N GLY A 472 12.73 24.71 -24.36
CA GLY A 472 13.68 25.49 -23.55
C GLY A 472 13.05 26.27 -22.38
N GLN A 473 11.74 26.17 -22.18
CA GLN A 473 11.05 26.67 -21.00
C GLN A 473 10.94 25.56 -19.94
N GLN A 474 11.13 25.93 -18.68
CA GLN A 474 10.92 25.03 -17.53
C GLN A 474 9.49 25.22 -17.00
N LEU A 475 8.62 24.26 -17.30
CA LEU A 475 7.20 24.31 -16.94
C LEU A 475 6.97 23.57 -15.62
N LEU A 476 6.35 24.25 -14.66
CA LEU A 476 5.84 23.64 -13.43
C LEU A 476 4.39 23.20 -13.65
N ILE A 477 4.15 21.90 -13.58
CA ILE A 477 2.85 21.27 -13.81
C ILE A 477 2.29 20.77 -12.48
N ALA A 478 1.09 21.23 -12.12
CA ALA A 478 0.39 20.82 -10.90
C ALA A 478 -0.68 19.75 -11.22
N THR A 479 -0.28 18.48 -11.21
CA THR A 479 -1.15 17.34 -11.55
C THR A 479 -2.01 16.92 -10.35
N LYS A 480 -3.33 16.87 -10.50
CA LYS A 480 -4.26 16.46 -9.44
C LYS A 480 -4.15 14.97 -9.12
N ILE A 481 -3.99 14.64 -7.84
CA ILE A 481 -3.98 13.26 -7.32
C ILE A 481 -5.26 12.94 -6.54
N LEU A 482 -5.80 13.93 -5.80
CA LEU A 482 -7.02 13.81 -5.00
C LEU A 482 -7.87 15.07 -5.16
N GLU A 483 -9.19 14.88 -5.16
CA GLU A 483 -10.22 15.91 -5.04
C GLU A 483 -11.21 15.45 -3.96
N GLY A 484 -11.66 16.36 -3.11
CA GLY A 484 -12.47 16.08 -1.92
C GLY A 484 -13.98 16.24 -2.09
N THR A 485 -14.47 16.37 -3.32
CA THR A 485 -15.89 16.57 -3.65
C THR A 485 -16.70 15.28 -3.59
N HIS A 486 -18.04 15.39 -3.61
CA HIS A 486 -18.93 14.25 -3.83
C HIS A 486 -18.89 13.70 -5.26
N TYR A 487 -18.52 14.53 -6.25
CA TYR A 487 -18.45 14.18 -7.67
C TYR A 487 -17.18 14.74 -8.33
N VAL A 488 -16.54 13.93 -9.18
CA VAL A 488 -15.33 14.33 -9.92
C VAL A 488 -15.65 15.43 -10.94
N LEU A 489 -15.07 16.62 -10.78
CA LEU A 489 -15.16 17.69 -11.78
C LEU A 489 -14.19 17.44 -12.96
N HIS A 490 -12.97 17.00 -12.64
CA HIS A 490 -11.92 16.64 -13.60
C HIS A 490 -11.24 15.35 -13.16
N PRO A 491 -10.89 14.39 -14.04
CA PRO A 491 -10.26 13.15 -13.62
C PRO A 491 -8.91 13.39 -12.92
N ASN A 492 -8.50 12.51 -12.01
CA ASN A 492 -7.15 12.55 -11.44
C ASN A 492 -6.11 12.33 -12.54
N GLY A 493 -4.92 12.90 -12.42
CA GLY A 493 -3.97 13.02 -13.52
C GLY A 493 -4.20 14.22 -14.45
N SER A 494 -5.28 14.99 -14.28
CA SER A 494 -5.43 16.30 -14.93
C SER A 494 -4.46 17.31 -14.31
N ALA A 495 -3.84 18.16 -15.13
CA ALA A 495 -3.14 19.34 -14.62
C ALA A 495 -4.17 20.39 -14.19
N MET A 496 -4.12 20.84 -12.94
CA MET A 496 -4.93 21.96 -12.46
C MET A 496 -4.40 23.28 -13.01
N PHE A 497 -3.09 23.43 -13.06
CA PHE A 497 -2.41 24.54 -13.73
C PHE A 497 -1.03 24.13 -14.22
N ILE A 498 -0.49 24.97 -15.12
CA ILE A 498 0.87 24.96 -15.63
C ILE A 498 1.41 26.39 -15.50
N ALA A 499 2.61 26.57 -14.97
CA ALA A 499 3.26 27.88 -14.87
C ALA A 499 4.67 27.84 -15.48
N ASN A 500 5.07 28.91 -16.16
CA ASN A 500 6.42 29.04 -16.72
C ASN A 500 7.36 29.64 -15.67
N ILE A 501 8.25 28.82 -15.10
CA ILE A 501 9.14 29.27 -14.00
C ILE A 501 10.31 30.11 -14.53
N ASN A 502 10.60 30.03 -15.84
CA ASN A 502 11.63 30.87 -16.48
C ASN A 502 11.14 32.29 -16.80
N GLU A 503 9.83 32.58 -16.63
CA GLU A 503 9.21 33.84 -17.01
C GLU A 503 8.52 34.49 -15.79
N PRO A 504 9.28 35.30 -15.01
CA PRO A 504 8.73 35.98 -13.84
C PRO A 504 7.69 37.03 -14.26
N SER A 505 6.55 37.00 -13.59
CA SER A 505 5.46 37.97 -13.76
C SER A 505 5.70 39.21 -12.89
N SER A 506 5.36 40.40 -13.41
CA SER A 506 5.30 41.65 -12.65
C SER A 506 3.89 41.96 -12.12
N GLU A 507 2.94 41.02 -12.22
CA GLU A 507 1.59 41.22 -11.73
C GLU A 507 1.55 41.30 -10.20
N PRO A 508 0.89 42.32 -9.61
CA PRO A 508 0.71 42.39 -8.17
C PRO A 508 -0.28 41.32 -7.71
N PHE A 509 -0.07 40.79 -6.52
CA PHE A 509 -1.05 39.90 -5.89
C PHE A 509 -2.29 40.71 -5.47
N PRO A 510 -3.54 40.24 -5.67
CA PRO A 510 -4.73 41.08 -5.51
C PRO A 510 -5.09 41.51 -4.09
N TRP A 511 -4.48 40.93 -3.05
CA TRP A 511 -4.78 41.21 -1.65
C TRP A 511 -3.53 41.65 -0.88
N ASN A 512 -3.64 42.72 -0.09
CA ASN A 512 -2.52 43.25 0.69
C ASN A 512 -2.25 42.48 1.99
N THR A 513 -3.24 41.73 2.49
CA THR A 513 -3.18 41.01 3.77
C THR A 513 -3.65 39.57 3.66
N ASP A 514 -3.16 38.72 4.58
CA ASP A 514 -3.57 37.32 4.73
C ASP A 514 -4.71 37.14 5.77
N ALA A 515 -4.90 35.92 6.27
CA ALA A 515 -5.94 35.58 7.25
C ALA A 515 -5.76 36.31 8.59
N ASP A 516 -4.51 36.51 9.01
CA ASP A 516 -4.14 37.09 10.31
C ASP A 516 -3.94 38.61 10.21
N SER A 517 -4.38 39.21 9.10
CA SER A 517 -4.16 40.62 8.75
C SER A 517 -2.68 41.01 8.61
N LEU A 518 -1.79 40.03 8.41
CA LEU A 518 -0.36 40.27 8.19
C LEU A 518 -0.11 40.65 6.72
N PRO A 519 0.93 41.46 6.44
CA PRO A 519 1.23 41.88 5.07
C PRO A 519 1.67 40.72 4.20
N VAL A 520 1.07 40.61 3.01
CA VAL A 520 1.39 39.54 2.04
C VAL A 520 2.75 39.79 1.39
N ASN A 521 3.73 38.99 1.77
CA ASN A 521 5.08 39.04 1.19
C ASN A 521 5.25 37.97 0.08
N ILE A 522 5.21 38.42 -1.17
CA ILE A 522 5.46 37.59 -2.36
C ILE A 522 6.98 37.43 -2.58
N LYS A 523 7.44 36.18 -2.73
CA LYS A 523 8.80 35.81 -3.12
C LYS A 523 8.97 35.86 -4.65
N HIS A 524 8.03 35.25 -5.38
CA HIS A 524 8.00 35.21 -6.84
C HIS A 524 6.56 35.20 -7.38
N ALA A 525 6.37 35.69 -8.60
CA ALA A 525 5.15 35.50 -9.38
C ALA A 525 5.53 34.98 -10.78
N PHE A 526 4.69 34.14 -11.38
CA PHE A 526 4.90 33.52 -12.69
C PHE A 526 3.62 33.53 -13.51
N THR A 527 3.76 33.66 -14.83
CA THR A 527 2.63 33.50 -15.76
C THR A 527 2.28 32.02 -15.91
N GLY A 528 1.00 31.73 -16.17
CA GLY A 528 0.56 30.37 -16.37
C GLY A 528 -0.83 30.24 -16.97
N GLU A 529 -1.29 29.00 -17.03
CA GLU A 529 -2.60 28.62 -17.51
C GLU A 529 -3.22 27.55 -16.59
N GLY A 530 -4.51 27.66 -16.32
CA GLY A 530 -5.27 26.79 -15.44
C GLY A 530 -6.40 26.08 -16.18
N ILE A 531 -6.70 24.86 -15.75
CA ILE A 531 -7.87 24.11 -16.24
C ILE A 531 -9.16 24.89 -15.97
N ALA A 532 -10.08 24.91 -16.92
CA ALA A 532 -11.36 25.59 -16.78
C ALA A 532 -12.53 24.69 -17.19
N SER A 533 -13.67 24.95 -16.56
CA SER A 533 -14.96 24.32 -16.87
C SER A 533 -15.34 24.55 -18.33
N GLY A 534 -15.26 23.49 -19.15
CA GLY A 534 -15.61 23.50 -20.56
C GLY A 534 -16.89 22.72 -20.86
N TYR A 535 -17.38 22.81 -22.09
CA TYR A 535 -18.56 22.05 -22.54
C TYR A 535 -18.20 20.56 -22.77
N GLY A 536 -18.28 19.78 -21.70
CA GLY A 536 -18.12 18.32 -21.70
C GLY A 536 -16.75 17.82 -21.22
N PHE A 537 -16.77 16.71 -20.48
CA PHE A 537 -15.64 16.08 -19.77
C PHE A 537 -14.38 15.73 -20.60
N ARG A 538 -14.40 15.85 -21.94
CA ARG A 538 -13.32 15.33 -22.81
C ARG A 538 -12.25 16.34 -23.15
N TYR A 539 -12.55 17.63 -23.14
CA TYR A 539 -11.60 18.72 -23.45
C TYR A 539 -11.92 19.97 -22.60
N PRO A 540 -11.56 19.97 -21.31
CA PRO A 540 -11.62 21.19 -20.51
C PRO A 540 -10.70 22.24 -21.14
N GLY A 541 -11.19 23.47 -21.28
CA GLY A 541 -10.40 24.57 -21.82
C GLY A 541 -9.25 24.93 -20.87
N SER A 542 -8.19 25.52 -21.41
CA SER A 542 -7.17 26.19 -20.62
C SER A 542 -7.46 27.69 -20.57
N LYS A 543 -7.26 28.32 -19.42
CA LYS A 543 -7.53 29.74 -19.19
C LYS A 543 -6.34 30.43 -18.54
N PRO A 544 -6.02 31.68 -18.90
CA PRO A 544 -4.84 32.36 -18.40
C PRO A 544 -4.95 32.61 -16.90
N GLY A 545 -3.83 32.44 -16.21
CA GLY A 545 -3.71 32.60 -14.76
C GLY A 545 -2.30 33.00 -14.35
N SER A 546 -2.10 33.15 -13.05
CA SER A 546 -0.83 33.57 -12.46
C SER A 546 -0.56 32.79 -11.17
N LEU A 547 0.66 32.27 -11.05
CA LEU A 547 1.15 31.55 -9.88
C LEU A 547 1.94 32.51 -8.99
N PHE A 548 1.58 32.59 -7.72
CA PHE A 548 2.25 33.39 -6.71
C PHE A 548 2.90 32.46 -5.67
N VAL A 549 4.14 32.75 -5.31
CA VAL A 549 4.92 32.04 -4.29
C VAL A 549 5.19 33.00 -3.13
N PHE A 550 4.81 32.62 -1.92
CA PHE A 550 4.86 33.45 -0.73
C PHE A 550 6.14 33.15 0.06
N GLN A 551 6.63 34.12 0.84
CA GLN A 551 7.83 33.93 1.67
C GLN A 551 7.67 32.84 2.74
N ASN A 552 6.44 32.58 3.20
CA ASN A 552 6.13 31.49 4.14
C ASN A 552 6.05 30.09 3.47
N GLY A 553 6.31 29.97 2.17
CA GLY A 553 6.31 28.70 1.44
C GLY A 553 4.93 28.24 0.93
N VAL A 554 3.86 29.00 1.18
CA VAL A 554 2.56 28.82 0.51
C VAL A 554 2.69 29.21 -0.97
N ILE A 555 1.88 28.58 -1.84
CA ILE A 555 1.71 29.01 -3.23
C ILE A 555 0.21 29.20 -3.52
N ALA A 556 -0.14 30.15 -4.38
CA ALA A 556 -1.51 30.37 -4.83
C ALA A 556 -1.56 30.56 -6.35
N PHE A 557 -2.46 29.84 -7.02
CA PHE A 557 -2.73 30.05 -8.45
C PHE A 557 -4.06 30.79 -8.62
N ILE A 558 -4.08 31.87 -9.41
CA ILE A 558 -5.27 32.68 -9.67
C ILE A 558 -5.66 32.57 -11.14
N TRP A 559 -6.92 32.24 -11.42
CA TRP A 559 -7.50 32.31 -12.76
C TRP A 559 -7.94 33.74 -13.07
N LYS A 560 -7.41 34.35 -14.12
CA LYS A 560 -7.64 35.78 -14.43
C LYS A 560 -9.09 36.11 -14.77
N GLU A 561 -9.79 35.21 -15.47
CA GLU A 561 -11.18 35.46 -15.91
C GLU A 561 -12.21 35.29 -14.79
N SER A 562 -11.99 34.36 -13.86
CA SER A 562 -12.97 34.02 -12.81
C SER A 562 -12.63 34.59 -11.44
N GLY A 563 -11.40 35.08 -11.24
CA GLY A 563 -10.89 35.47 -9.93
C GLY A 563 -10.74 34.29 -8.94
N ALA A 564 -10.94 33.05 -9.39
CA ALA A 564 -10.80 31.87 -8.54
C ALA A 564 -9.34 31.72 -8.11
N VAL A 565 -9.12 31.39 -6.84
CA VAL A 565 -7.79 31.15 -6.25
C VAL A 565 -7.71 29.70 -5.81
N LEU A 566 -6.62 28.99 -6.12
CA LEU A 566 -6.29 27.71 -5.51
C LEU A 566 -5.04 27.88 -4.66
N THR A 567 -5.20 27.77 -3.35
CA THR A 567 -4.13 28.01 -2.38
C THR A 567 -3.61 26.68 -1.84
N LEU A 568 -2.28 26.51 -1.84
CA LEU A 568 -1.60 25.23 -1.64
C LEU A 568 -0.40 25.38 -0.69
N GLN A 569 -0.17 24.36 0.13
CA GLN A 569 0.98 24.20 1.02
C GLN A 569 1.64 22.83 0.83
N ARG A 570 2.94 22.73 1.12
CA ARG A 570 3.69 21.48 1.02
C ARG A 570 3.22 20.50 2.11
N LEU A 571 3.00 19.23 1.75
CA LEU A 571 2.44 18.23 2.67
C LEU A 571 3.47 17.29 3.29
N ASN A 572 3.30 17.01 4.58
CA ASN A 572 3.77 15.78 5.19
C ASN A 572 2.59 14.81 5.43
N LEU A 573 2.39 13.85 4.53
CA LEU A 573 1.33 12.83 4.66
C LEU A 573 1.47 11.96 5.91
N GLN A 574 2.70 11.73 6.39
CA GLN A 574 2.92 10.89 7.57
C GLN A 574 2.35 11.55 8.82
N ASP A 575 2.56 12.86 8.98
CA ASP A 575 2.07 13.61 10.13
C ASP A 575 0.55 13.84 10.04
N LEU A 576 0.04 14.14 8.83
CA LEU A 576 -1.40 14.26 8.59
C LEU A 576 -2.15 12.96 8.93
N LEU A 577 -1.64 11.79 8.52
CA LEU A 577 -2.27 10.50 8.84
C LEU A 577 -2.15 10.13 10.33
N LYS A 578 -1.08 10.56 11.02
CA LYS A 578 -0.93 10.41 12.48
C LYS A 578 -1.91 11.28 13.29
N LYS A 579 -2.29 12.45 12.76
CA LYS A 579 -3.35 13.31 13.31
C LYS A 579 -4.77 12.92 12.83
N GLY A 580 -4.85 12.14 11.76
CA GLY A 580 -6.09 11.83 11.04
C GLY A 580 -6.95 10.73 11.67
N GLU A 581 -8.24 10.76 11.37
CA GLU A 581 -9.23 9.81 11.86
C GLU A 581 -9.33 8.58 10.94
N ARG A 582 -9.26 7.38 11.53
CA ARG A 582 -9.38 6.11 10.81
C ARG A 582 -10.85 5.77 10.61
N ILE A 583 -11.30 5.75 9.36
CA ILE A 583 -12.65 5.33 8.99
C ILE A 583 -12.71 3.85 8.60
N PRO A 584 -13.93 3.26 8.52
CA PRO A 584 -14.14 1.90 8.04
C PRO A 584 -13.54 1.63 6.66
N SER A 585 -12.98 0.43 6.49
CA SER A 585 -12.43 -0.01 5.21
C SER A 585 -13.52 -0.49 4.24
N LEU A 586 -13.25 -0.46 2.93
CA LEU A 586 -14.13 -1.11 1.94
C LEU A 586 -14.00 -2.65 2.01
N PRO A 587 -14.85 -3.42 1.29
CA PRO A 587 -14.62 -4.87 1.10
C PRO A 587 -13.22 -5.13 0.49
N PRO A 588 -12.52 -6.20 0.89
CA PRO A 588 -11.05 -6.33 0.75
C PRO A 588 -10.49 -6.07 -0.65
N ILE A 589 -11.14 -6.62 -1.68
CA ILE A 589 -10.70 -6.50 -3.08
C ILE A 589 -10.92 -5.08 -3.60
N ALA A 590 -12.08 -4.49 -3.29
CA ALA A 590 -12.43 -3.12 -3.63
C ALA A 590 -11.59 -2.10 -2.84
N ASN A 591 -11.22 -2.43 -1.60
CA ASN A 591 -10.35 -1.66 -0.74
C ASN A 591 -8.90 -1.62 -1.26
N PHE A 592 -8.43 -2.70 -1.90
CA PHE A 592 -7.14 -2.71 -2.60
C PHE A 592 -7.21 -1.97 -3.93
N SER A 593 -8.14 -2.35 -4.81
CA SER A 593 -8.30 -1.79 -6.15
C SER A 593 -9.78 -1.70 -6.54
N TYR A 594 -10.28 -0.49 -6.68
CA TYR A 594 -11.68 -0.20 -6.98
C TYR A 594 -11.91 -0.17 -8.50
N LEU A 595 -12.30 -1.32 -9.07
CA LEU A 595 -12.42 -1.53 -10.53
C LEU A 595 -13.78 -1.15 -11.13
N THR A 596 -14.62 -0.47 -10.36
CA THR A 596 -15.89 0.11 -10.83
C THR A 596 -15.62 1.42 -11.58
N LYS A 597 -16.65 1.95 -12.27
CA LYS A 597 -16.59 3.22 -12.98
C LYS A 597 -17.75 4.10 -12.52
N SER A 598 -17.62 4.62 -11.31
CA SER A 598 -18.46 5.65 -10.72
C SER A 598 -17.73 6.99 -10.71
N TYR A 599 -18.50 8.08 -10.77
CA TYR A 599 -18.01 9.44 -10.56
C TYR A 599 -18.31 9.95 -9.14
N SER A 600 -18.98 9.14 -8.31
CA SER A 600 -19.39 9.49 -6.94
C SER A 600 -18.38 9.02 -5.89
N ASN A 601 -18.26 9.77 -4.79
CA ASN A 601 -17.47 9.36 -3.65
C ASN A 601 -18.13 8.17 -2.92
N VAL A 602 -17.57 6.98 -3.07
CA VAL A 602 -18.02 5.74 -2.42
C VAL A 602 -18.03 5.85 -0.88
N PHE A 603 -17.22 6.75 -0.32
CA PHE A 603 -17.15 7.00 1.12
C PHE A 603 -18.15 8.05 1.63
N ALA A 604 -18.89 8.76 0.76
CA ALA A 604 -19.85 9.79 1.16
C ALA A 604 -21.06 9.26 1.97
N GLY A 605 -21.24 7.94 2.03
CA GLY A 605 -22.27 7.29 2.85
C GLY A 605 -21.84 6.91 4.27
N PHE A 606 -20.58 7.11 4.65
CA PHE A 606 -20.15 6.89 6.04
C PHE A 606 -20.48 8.12 6.89
N PRO A 607 -21.16 7.96 8.04
CA PRO A 607 -21.40 9.08 8.95
C PRO A 607 -20.06 9.54 9.52
N THR A 608 -19.68 10.79 9.23
CA THR A 608 -18.54 11.44 9.86
C THR A 608 -18.92 11.90 11.26
N SER A 609 -18.02 11.69 12.22
CA SER A 609 -18.13 12.17 13.60
C SER A 609 -18.28 13.70 13.67
N SER A 610 -17.75 14.42 12.67
CA SER A 610 -17.82 15.88 12.52
C SER A 610 -19.18 16.44 12.06
N ASN A 611 -20.07 15.63 11.48
CA ASN A 611 -21.34 16.11 10.90
C ASN A 611 -22.56 15.88 11.81
N SER A 612 -22.36 15.62 13.10
CA SER A 612 -23.42 15.32 14.06
C SER A 612 -24.22 16.57 14.52
N LEU A 613 -24.63 17.44 13.59
CA LEU A 613 -25.50 18.60 13.84
C LEU A 613 -26.33 19.03 12.60
N SER A 614 -26.74 18.09 11.75
CA SER A 614 -27.76 18.35 10.70
C SER A 614 -29.08 17.64 10.99
N SER A 615 -30.16 18.43 11.14
CA SER A 615 -31.54 18.04 11.47
C SER A 615 -32.11 16.93 10.54
N PRO A 616 -32.94 15.99 11.05
CA PRO A 616 -33.32 14.79 10.30
C PRO A 616 -34.35 15.08 9.21
N ARG A 617 -33.97 14.90 7.94
CA ARG A 617 -34.91 14.75 6.83
C ARG A 617 -34.52 13.60 5.91
N PHE A 618 -35.39 12.58 5.90
CA PHE A 618 -35.40 11.42 4.99
C PHE A 618 -34.16 10.54 4.97
N ALA A 619 -34.01 9.72 6.01
CA ALA A 619 -33.30 8.44 5.90
C ALA A 619 -34.10 7.49 4.97
N LEU A 620 -33.78 7.48 3.68
CA LEU A 620 -34.22 6.44 2.76
C LEU A 620 -33.19 5.30 2.79
N THR A 621 -33.56 4.22 3.48
CA THR A 621 -32.75 3.01 3.65
C THR A 621 -32.53 2.33 2.30
N LEU A 622 -31.41 2.63 1.64
CA LEU A 622 -31.02 2.00 0.37
C LEU A 622 -30.48 0.58 0.63
N THR A 623 -31.40 -0.34 0.90
CA THR A 623 -31.15 -1.77 0.85
C THR A 623 -30.71 -2.14 -0.55
N CYS A 624 -29.41 -2.41 -0.74
CA CYS A 624 -28.84 -2.80 -2.01
C CYS A 624 -29.19 -4.27 -2.33
N SER A 625 -30.48 -4.50 -2.60
CA SER A 625 -31.05 -5.77 -3.04
C SER A 625 -30.71 -5.95 -4.52
N PHE A 626 -29.82 -6.89 -4.83
CA PHE A 626 -29.53 -7.28 -6.21
C PHE A 626 -30.76 -7.93 -6.85
N PHE A 627 -31.53 -7.16 -7.62
CA PHE A 627 -32.52 -7.69 -8.55
C PHE A 627 -32.05 -7.55 -9.99
N HIS A 628 -32.08 -8.68 -10.70
CA HIS A 628 -31.92 -8.74 -12.14
C HIS A 628 -33.08 -7.99 -12.80
N PHE A 629 -32.78 -7.00 -13.64
CA PHE A 629 -33.74 -6.47 -14.61
C PHE A 629 -33.25 -6.81 -16.02
N GLU A 630 -33.99 -7.68 -16.70
CA GLU A 630 -33.89 -7.78 -18.16
C GLU A 630 -34.58 -6.56 -18.76
N ILE A 631 -33.88 -5.85 -19.65
CA ILE A 631 -34.43 -4.69 -20.37
C ILE A 631 -35.05 -5.19 -21.67
N SER A 632 -36.38 -5.14 -21.77
CA SER A 632 -37.10 -5.35 -23.02
C SER A 632 -36.99 -4.12 -23.94
N PRO A 633 -36.72 -4.27 -25.25
CA PRO A 633 -36.41 -3.16 -26.14
C PRO A 633 -37.66 -2.49 -26.72
N GLN A 634 -38.48 -1.81 -25.90
CA GLN A 634 -39.64 -1.03 -26.38
C GLN A 634 -39.87 0.36 -25.75
N SER A 635 -38.97 0.85 -24.88
CA SER A 635 -39.12 2.18 -24.24
C SER A 635 -38.01 3.16 -24.61
N MET A 636 -37.65 3.23 -25.90
CA MET A 636 -36.62 4.15 -26.42
C MET A 636 -37.21 5.31 -27.23
N HIS A 637 -38.19 6.01 -26.67
CA HIS A 637 -38.61 7.34 -27.12
C HIS A 637 -39.18 8.13 -25.93
N ILE A 638 -39.10 9.47 -26.00
CA ILE A 638 -39.48 10.43 -24.95
C ILE A 638 -38.47 10.53 -23.78
N LEU A 639 -37.30 11.11 -24.06
CA LEU A 639 -36.74 12.19 -23.21
C LEU A 639 -35.71 13.03 -24.01
N ILE A 640 -36.20 13.78 -25.00
CA ILE A 640 -35.49 14.92 -25.59
C ILE A 640 -36.44 16.11 -25.43
N ALA A 641 -35.97 17.14 -24.72
CA ALA A 641 -36.62 18.41 -24.32
C ALA A 641 -36.85 18.53 -22.80
N LEU A 642 -35.77 18.86 -22.08
CA LEU A 642 -35.69 19.90 -21.03
C LEU A 642 -34.21 20.12 -20.66
#